data_AF-A0A6M1QXM7-F1
#
_entry.id   AF-A0A6M1QXM7-F1
#
_cell.length_a   1.000
_cell.length_b   1.000
_cell.length_c   1.000
_cell.angle_alpha   90.00
_cell.angle_beta   90.00
_cell.angle_gamma   90.00
#
_symmetry.space_group_name_H-M   'P 1'
#
loop_
_entity.id
_entity.type
_entity.pdbx_description
1 polymer ?
#
loop_
_entity_poly.entity_id
_entity_poly.type
_entity_poly.pdbx_seq_one_letter_code
_entity_poly.pdbx_strand_id
1 'polypeptide(L)'
;MAQEFNTADYLRLEIETPSEIQNLVQNPSGELGAWGWITPVDQTVLESTTSGGGPALIVSSPNAQQYRALTSKMPASPGKYYQGRTDIVATSSTGVYHRRLSEFYRADGTVIATYYAATYLNTLGVKFYTSPAAPAETAYVAFGIAVSGNGNVNPPVNSSVTFREVQMIETASNVATQTRVNQVRNPSLETNLNGFVAQGAGNTVTRATDQAWRGTYSLKSVVSSANTLWVRGLLASAGGYGDQALTTNKQYVLSFYARTNAARTLVVGTRLRSTTSTAATSFNRSFALAANTWTRVSVSFNSGKYNVLDYIAMLCQTNGGSWWFDGFMLEQTSTLGEWFDGSNPPTGWTASWSGTPNASSSNAESPTTQFAYVPPIVYTDILGSANTISVQRNELEVGTLQANIKDTSLDPSTADTIRPGRRVRLSALVSGAWEPIFLGKVSSAKVDYDLLYEDEAKRANITLTAVDAVSELANTRRSNGVVLIDDLPEVMEGVNVPYDIKGGINQSIGTAETAYVNDNASVLDIVAVARDTWLQEWGKPAYAWVSRNGVLNVQEQGTGGKVIGTTDHDLWNESDYLADFAVDYDTDRCINEVVIKALRITGTGSEAETEEWTFGPYRDEPSIREWGTHSQEFTVAVNPGTTLDTAYFSAYANSVLAANANPEKKVNALTLGIFKAEDIDRIPTTLSSKVLVDLYDHVRIWNDEAGIADKLLNIASIEHTITPKRWTIGVGFGSLGAVASPNAQPALAGAPAAGGWINIPLASGYQAGEAGVPQYRIKNGVVFLRGSIQETATGTLSLNSSPGHTIGTLPPEARPAGADIATLTPPQNPAANQARLFVWTNGTVKVYLTGSGAAAYVSLYAVYPAGA
;
A
#
# COMPACT_ATOMS: atom_id res chain seq x y z
N MET A 1 7.85 -22.41 29.09
CA MET A 1 8.33 -23.67 28.47
C MET A 1 9.48 -23.36 27.52
N ALA A 2 10.16 -24.37 26.97
CA ALA A 2 11.11 -24.15 25.86
C ALA A 2 10.36 -24.26 24.52
N GLN A 3 10.83 -23.55 23.49
CA GLN A 3 10.27 -23.65 22.13
C GLN A 3 10.67 -24.99 21.49
N GLU A 4 9.69 -25.71 20.94
CA GLU A 4 9.84 -27.06 20.37
C GLU A 4 10.12 -27.05 18.85
N PHE A 5 9.96 -25.89 18.19
CA PHE A 5 10.20 -25.69 16.75
C PHE A 5 11.30 -24.65 16.49
N ASN A 6 11.90 -24.68 15.29
CA ASN A 6 12.80 -23.62 14.85
C ASN A 6 11.99 -22.48 14.22
N THR A 7 12.18 -21.25 14.72
CA THR A 7 11.51 -20.04 14.24
C THR A 7 11.62 -19.86 12.72
N ALA A 8 12.74 -20.26 12.10
CA ALA A 8 12.97 -20.14 10.66
C ALA A 8 12.11 -21.07 9.78
N ASP A 9 11.48 -22.10 10.36
CA ASP A 9 10.59 -23.00 9.61
C ASP A 9 9.15 -22.45 9.52
N TYR A 10 8.79 -21.52 10.43
CA TYR A 10 7.42 -21.00 10.62
C TYR A 10 7.28 -19.48 10.48
N LEU A 11 8.38 -18.75 10.32
CA LEU A 11 8.37 -17.32 9.99
C LEU A 11 9.11 -17.07 8.66
N ARG A 12 8.82 -15.92 8.06
CA ARG A 12 9.67 -15.27 7.06
C ARG A 12 9.66 -13.77 7.26
N LEU A 13 10.81 -13.14 7.07
CA LEU A 13 10.97 -11.69 7.01
C LEU A 13 11.33 -11.39 5.57
N GLU A 14 10.37 -10.94 4.77
CA GLU A 14 10.53 -10.82 3.33
C GLU A 14 10.50 -9.36 2.87
N ILE A 15 11.42 -9.00 1.97
CA ILE A 15 11.60 -7.65 1.46
C ILE A 15 11.29 -7.61 -0.03
N GLU A 16 10.68 -6.52 -0.49
CA GLU A 16 10.47 -6.24 -1.91
C GLU A 16 11.77 -6.33 -2.71
N THR A 17 11.76 -7.22 -3.69
CA THR A 17 12.84 -7.39 -4.66
C THR A 17 12.72 -6.29 -5.71
N PRO A 18 13.79 -5.52 -5.99
CA PRO A 18 13.76 -4.51 -7.04
C PRO A 18 13.45 -5.15 -8.40
N SER A 19 12.36 -4.70 -9.04
CA SER A 19 11.99 -5.07 -10.39
C SER A 19 11.98 -3.82 -11.28
N GLU A 20 12.47 -3.94 -12.51
CA GLU A 20 12.42 -2.87 -13.52
C GLU A 20 10.98 -2.60 -13.99
N ILE A 21 10.09 -3.60 -13.84
CA ILE A 21 8.66 -3.50 -14.13
C ILE A 21 7.91 -3.93 -12.87
N GLN A 22 7.12 -3.03 -12.30
CA GLN A 22 6.29 -3.29 -11.12
C GLN A 22 4.81 -3.26 -11.51
N ASN A 23 4.04 -4.22 -10.98
CA ASN A 23 2.59 -4.15 -11.02
C ASN A 23 2.13 -3.12 -9.97
N LEU A 24 1.54 -2.03 -10.44
CA LEU A 24 1.01 -0.93 -9.62
C LEU A 24 -0.28 -1.34 -8.88
N VAL A 25 -1.03 -2.32 -9.42
CA VAL A 25 -2.25 -2.82 -8.78
C VAL A 25 -1.86 -3.66 -7.58
N GLN A 26 -2.17 -3.17 -6.39
CA GLN A 26 -1.66 -3.77 -5.15
C GLN A 26 -2.39 -5.06 -4.73
N ASN A 27 -3.69 -5.20 -5.06
CA ASN A 27 -4.50 -6.41 -4.81
C ASN A 27 -5.01 -7.03 -6.14
N PRO A 28 -4.12 -7.55 -7.00
CA PRO A 28 -4.47 -7.94 -8.37
C PRO A 28 -5.21 -9.27 -8.48
N SER A 29 -5.20 -10.05 -7.40
CA SER A 29 -5.87 -11.34 -7.25
C SER A 29 -7.17 -11.23 -6.44
N GLY A 30 -7.43 -10.11 -5.75
CA GLY A 30 -8.54 -9.94 -4.81
C GLY A 30 -8.59 -10.98 -3.68
N GLU A 31 -7.45 -11.62 -3.38
CA GLU A 31 -7.31 -12.61 -2.31
C GLU A 31 -7.50 -11.95 -0.94
N LEU A 32 -7.11 -10.67 -0.82
CA LEU A 32 -7.35 -9.81 0.34
C LEU A 32 -8.75 -9.15 0.30
N GLY A 33 -9.71 -9.77 -0.39
CA GLY A 33 -11.06 -9.25 -0.59
C GLY A 33 -11.15 -8.17 -1.67
N ALA A 34 -12.20 -7.36 -1.60
CA ALA A 34 -12.44 -6.21 -2.47
C ALA A 34 -11.42 -5.06 -2.28
N TRP A 35 -10.53 -5.17 -1.30
CA TRP A 35 -9.56 -4.13 -0.97
C TRP A 35 -8.78 -3.64 -2.22
N GLY A 36 -8.61 -2.32 -2.36
CA GLY A 36 -7.83 -1.69 -3.42
C GLY A 36 -8.65 -1.49 -4.69
N TRP A 37 -9.94 -1.81 -4.61
CA TRP A 37 -10.95 -1.52 -5.61
C TRP A 37 -12.04 -0.63 -5.02
N ILE A 38 -12.61 0.20 -5.88
CA ILE A 38 -13.67 1.16 -5.59
C ILE A 38 -14.83 0.90 -6.55
N THR A 39 -16.05 1.05 -6.05
CA THR A 39 -17.29 0.89 -6.82
C THR A 39 -17.95 2.25 -6.96
N PRO A 40 -17.51 3.13 -7.89
CA PRO A 40 -17.97 4.54 -8.00
C PRO A 40 -19.40 4.67 -8.57
N VAL A 41 -20.23 3.65 -8.38
CA VAL A 41 -21.65 3.60 -8.75
C VAL A 41 -22.33 2.78 -7.64
N ASP A 42 -23.34 3.34 -6.97
CA ASP A 42 -23.99 2.76 -5.77
C ASP A 42 -24.78 1.44 -6.03
N GLN A 43 -24.59 0.85 -7.21
CA GLN A 43 -25.30 -0.31 -7.74
C GLN A 43 -24.35 -1.40 -8.25
N THR A 44 -23.04 -1.26 -7.98
CA THR A 44 -22.05 -2.33 -8.12
C THR A 44 -21.63 -2.88 -6.78
N VAL A 45 -21.41 -4.20 -6.75
CA VAL A 45 -20.85 -4.93 -5.61
C VAL A 45 -19.61 -5.67 -6.08
N LEU A 46 -18.51 -5.61 -5.33
CA LEU A 46 -17.32 -6.41 -5.63
C LEU A 46 -17.17 -7.50 -4.57
N GLU A 47 -17.43 -8.76 -4.94
CA GLU A 47 -17.35 -9.89 -4.01
C GLU A 47 -16.11 -10.74 -4.28
N SER A 48 -15.46 -11.24 -3.23
CA SER A 48 -14.46 -12.32 -3.41
C SER A 48 -15.20 -13.64 -3.62
N THR A 49 -15.08 -14.24 -4.80
CA THR A 49 -15.79 -15.47 -5.13
C THR A 49 -14.91 -16.70 -4.90
N THR A 50 -15.39 -17.63 -4.07
CA THR A 50 -14.77 -18.95 -3.88
C THR A 50 -14.75 -19.76 -5.19
N SER A 51 -15.74 -19.56 -6.05
CA SER A 51 -15.86 -20.17 -7.38
C SER A 51 -15.12 -19.36 -8.46
N GLY A 52 -13.79 -19.41 -8.49
CA GLY A 52 -12.99 -18.84 -9.59
C GLY A 52 -11.58 -18.39 -9.23
N GLY A 53 -11.27 -18.20 -7.95
CA GLY A 53 -9.94 -17.76 -7.50
C GLY A 53 -9.66 -16.31 -7.88
N GLY A 54 -10.64 -15.43 -7.69
CA GLY A 54 -10.53 -14.00 -7.95
C GLY A 54 -11.80 -13.21 -7.58
N PRO A 55 -11.71 -11.87 -7.56
CA PRO A 55 -12.85 -10.99 -7.31
C PRO A 55 -13.85 -11.06 -8.46
N ALA A 56 -15.12 -10.89 -8.13
CA ALA A 56 -16.22 -10.81 -9.08
C ALA A 56 -16.97 -9.49 -8.90
N LEU A 57 -17.08 -8.74 -9.98
CA LEU A 57 -17.92 -7.55 -10.05
C LEU A 57 -19.36 -7.99 -10.34
N ILE A 58 -20.28 -7.73 -9.41
CA ILE A 58 -21.69 -8.11 -9.44
C ILE A 58 -22.57 -6.86 -9.59
N VAL A 59 -23.60 -6.98 -10.42
CA VAL A 59 -24.64 -5.98 -10.68
C VAL A 59 -25.78 -6.16 -9.68
N SER A 60 -25.95 -5.25 -8.71
CA SER A 60 -26.95 -5.41 -7.62
C SER A 60 -28.30 -4.74 -7.89
N SER A 61 -28.39 -3.85 -8.87
CA SER A 61 -29.62 -3.14 -9.29
C SER A 61 -29.59 -2.96 -10.82
N PRO A 62 -30.72 -2.75 -11.52
CA PRO A 62 -30.76 -2.66 -12.98
C PRO A 62 -30.74 -1.23 -13.53
N ASN A 63 -30.54 -0.19 -12.72
CA ASN A 63 -30.84 1.20 -13.10
C ASN A 63 -29.65 2.03 -13.64
N ALA A 64 -28.40 1.60 -13.49
CA ALA A 64 -27.23 2.27 -14.06
C ALA A 64 -26.89 1.77 -15.49
N GLN A 65 -26.37 2.66 -16.35
CA GLN A 65 -25.96 2.31 -17.72
C GLN A 65 -24.58 1.64 -17.81
N GLN A 66 -23.72 1.82 -16.80
CA GLN A 66 -22.42 1.15 -16.70
C GLN A 66 -22.13 0.80 -15.23
N TYR A 67 -21.97 -0.48 -14.97
CA TYR A 67 -21.58 -1.02 -13.68
C TYR A 67 -20.06 -1.15 -13.72
N ARG A 68 -19.32 -0.49 -12.82
CA ARG A 68 -17.85 -0.55 -12.85
C ARG A 68 -17.22 -0.66 -11.49
N ALA A 69 -16.10 -1.37 -11.44
CA ALA A 69 -15.11 -1.29 -10.38
C ALA A 69 -13.83 -0.71 -10.97
N LEU A 70 -13.21 0.22 -10.25
CA LEU A 70 -11.87 0.73 -10.54
C LEU A 70 -10.93 0.25 -9.44
N THR A 71 -9.63 0.23 -9.69
CA THR A 71 -8.64 0.21 -8.62
C THR A 71 -8.60 1.59 -7.95
N SER A 72 -8.16 1.67 -6.69
CA SER A 72 -7.75 2.94 -6.09
C SER A 72 -6.76 3.69 -7.00
N LYS A 73 -6.79 5.03 -7.00
CA LYS A 73 -5.84 5.86 -7.76
C LYS A 73 -4.37 5.51 -7.42
N MET A 74 -3.63 5.07 -8.43
CA MET A 74 -2.19 4.74 -8.36
C MET A 74 -1.36 5.92 -8.88
N PRO A 75 -0.23 6.31 -8.26
CA PRO A 75 0.66 7.35 -8.77
C PRO A 75 1.09 7.10 -10.23
N ALA A 76 1.11 8.16 -11.04
CA ALA A 76 1.37 8.08 -12.48
C ALA A 76 2.13 9.31 -13.00
N SER A 77 3.23 9.07 -13.71
CA SER A 77 3.97 10.10 -14.45
C SER A 77 3.28 10.45 -15.81
N PRO A 78 3.18 11.74 -16.18
CA PRO A 78 2.74 12.18 -17.52
C PRO A 78 3.59 11.61 -18.67
N GLY A 79 2.99 11.38 -19.83
CA GLY A 79 3.69 10.97 -21.06
C GLY A 79 4.22 9.52 -21.07
N LYS A 80 4.08 8.80 -19.97
CA LYS A 80 4.35 7.34 -19.88
C LYS A 80 3.17 6.54 -20.41
N TYR A 81 3.40 5.27 -20.69
CA TYR A 81 2.37 4.34 -21.13
C TYR A 81 1.99 3.36 -20.01
N TYR A 82 0.69 3.14 -19.85
CA TYR A 82 0.13 2.38 -18.74
C TYR A 82 -0.49 1.09 -19.26
N GLN A 83 0.24 -0.01 -19.09
CA GLN A 83 -0.11 -1.28 -19.71
C GLN A 83 -0.97 -2.11 -18.77
N GLY A 84 -2.29 -2.03 -18.98
CA GLY A 84 -3.29 -2.76 -18.20
C GLY A 84 -3.47 -4.20 -18.72
N ARG A 85 -3.49 -5.20 -17.83
CA ARG A 85 -3.94 -6.56 -18.14
C ARG A 85 -4.89 -7.13 -17.09
N THR A 86 -5.70 -8.09 -17.49
CA THR A 86 -6.48 -9.00 -16.63
C THR A 86 -6.81 -10.28 -17.42
N ASP A 87 -7.28 -11.31 -16.74
CA ASP A 87 -7.86 -12.54 -17.31
C ASP A 87 -9.27 -12.72 -16.76
N ILE A 88 -10.27 -12.93 -17.64
CA ILE A 88 -11.67 -13.08 -17.24
C ILE A 88 -11.99 -14.57 -17.10
N VAL A 89 -12.28 -14.98 -15.88
CA VAL A 89 -12.41 -16.39 -15.47
C VAL A 89 -13.83 -16.90 -15.65
N ALA A 90 -14.82 -16.08 -15.29
CA ALA A 90 -16.23 -16.46 -15.36
C ALA A 90 -17.14 -15.25 -15.62
N THR A 91 -18.32 -15.50 -16.17
CA THR A 91 -19.45 -14.56 -16.20
C THR A 91 -20.73 -15.32 -15.83
N SER A 92 -21.69 -14.69 -15.15
CA SER A 92 -22.87 -15.43 -14.65
C SER A 92 -23.90 -15.79 -15.73
N SER A 93 -23.88 -15.17 -16.92
CA SER A 93 -24.78 -15.55 -18.01
C SER A 93 -24.29 -15.15 -19.42
N THR A 94 -24.84 -15.83 -20.43
CA THR A 94 -24.71 -15.46 -21.85
C THR A 94 -25.43 -14.14 -22.11
N GLY A 95 -24.67 -13.09 -22.44
CA GLY A 95 -25.19 -11.74 -22.66
C GLY A 95 -24.60 -10.68 -21.73
N VAL A 96 -23.81 -11.08 -20.73
CA VAL A 96 -22.94 -10.18 -19.96
C VAL A 96 -21.70 -9.86 -20.81
N TYR A 97 -21.49 -8.58 -21.07
CA TYR A 97 -20.31 -8.06 -21.75
C TYR A 97 -19.49 -7.23 -20.76
N HIS A 98 -18.17 -7.46 -20.75
CA HIS A 98 -17.25 -6.63 -20.00
C HIS A 98 -16.42 -5.74 -20.93
N ARG A 99 -15.99 -4.61 -20.38
CA ARG A 99 -15.11 -3.63 -21.02
C ARG A 99 -14.07 -3.18 -20.00
N ARG A 100 -12.81 -3.10 -20.40
CA ARG A 100 -11.73 -2.59 -19.54
C ARG A 100 -11.50 -1.12 -19.84
N LEU A 101 -11.09 -0.37 -18.83
CA LEU A 101 -10.79 1.03 -18.95
C LEU A 101 -9.57 1.43 -18.11
N SER A 102 -8.99 2.59 -18.44
CA SER A 102 -7.98 3.28 -17.66
C SER A 102 -8.44 4.72 -17.50
N GLU A 103 -8.57 5.21 -16.27
CA GLU A 103 -8.82 6.62 -15.97
C GLU A 103 -7.54 7.30 -15.52
N PHE A 104 -7.27 8.49 -16.05
CA PHE A 104 -6.15 9.34 -15.66
C PHE A 104 -6.68 10.57 -14.94
N TYR A 105 -6.04 10.95 -13.83
CA TYR A 105 -6.50 12.01 -12.95
C TYR A 105 -5.40 13.05 -12.70
N ARG A 106 -5.83 14.29 -12.43
CA ARG A 106 -4.97 15.35 -11.86
C ARG A 106 -4.63 15.06 -10.39
N ALA A 107 -3.72 15.85 -9.84
CA ALA A 107 -3.39 15.84 -8.41
C ALA A 107 -4.61 16.09 -7.49
N ASP A 108 -5.60 16.85 -7.98
CA ASP A 108 -6.88 17.12 -7.30
C ASP A 108 -7.92 15.97 -7.42
N GLY A 109 -7.60 14.88 -8.12
CA GLY A 109 -8.51 13.76 -8.33
C GLY A 109 -9.50 13.91 -9.48
N THR A 110 -9.50 15.01 -10.24
CA THR A 110 -10.33 15.22 -11.43
C THR A 110 -9.90 14.30 -12.58
N VAL A 111 -10.85 13.57 -13.20
CA VAL A 111 -10.61 12.78 -14.42
C VAL A 111 -10.22 13.70 -15.58
N ILE A 112 -9.06 13.45 -16.20
CA ILE A 112 -8.58 14.12 -17.42
C ILE A 112 -8.97 13.32 -18.66
N ALA A 113 -8.83 11.99 -18.59
CA ALA A 113 -9.10 11.10 -19.71
C ALA A 113 -9.53 9.71 -19.24
N THR A 114 -10.54 9.14 -19.91
CA THR A 114 -10.94 7.74 -19.77
C THR A 114 -10.67 7.00 -21.08
N TYR A 115 -9.74 6.05 -21.07
CA TYR A 115 -9.45 5.19 -22.20
C TYR A 115 -10.15 3.86 -22.01
N TYR A 116 -11.01 3.47 -22.96
CA TYR A 116 -11.67 2.18 -22.93
C TYR A 116 -11.09 1.23 -23.98
N ALA A 117 -11.11 -0.08 -23.70
CA ALA A 117 -10.92 -1.10 -24.72
C ALA A 117 -12.00 -0.95 -25.82
N ALA A 118 -11.60 -1.13 -27.08
CA ALA A 118 -12.50 -0.89 -28.23
C ALA A 118 -13.62 -1.94 -28.38
N THR A 119 -13.47 -3.12 -27.77
CA THR A 119 -14.34 -4.28 -27.97
C THR A 119 -15.09 -4.62 -26.69
N TYR A 120 -16.40 -4.85 -26.80
CA TYR A 120 -17.20 -5.49 -25.76
C TYR A 120 -17.01 -7.00 -25.84
N LEU A 121 -16.74 -7.64 -24.70
CA LEU A 121 -16.19 -8.98 -24.68
C LEU A 121 -17.04 -9.91 -23.80
N ASN A 122 -17.27 -11.13 -24.28
CA ASN A 122 -18.08 -12.17 -23.64
C ASN A 122 -17.40 -13.55 -23.60
N THR A 123 -16.14 -13.64 -24.06
CA THR A 123 -15.38 -14.90 -24.15
C THR A 123 -14.47 -15.07 -22.94
N LEU A 124 -14.58 -16.19 -22.24
CA LEU A 124 -13.76 -16.54 -21.07
C LEU A 124 -12.32 -16.90 -21.47
N GLY A 125 -11.37 -16.69 -20.56
CA GLY A 125 -9.95 -17.03 -20.72
C GLY A 125 -9.18 -16.19 -21.75
N VAL A 126 -9.80 -15.10 -22.25
CA VAL A 126 -9.12 -14.17 -23.17
C VAL A 126 -8.29 -13.20 -22.34
N LYS A 127 -6.97 -13.25 -22.55
CA LYS A 127 -6.03 -12.30 -21.96
C LYS A 127 -6.06 -10.98 -22.71
N PHE A 128 -5.88 -9.93 -21.94
CA PHE A 128 -6.45 -8.64 -22.27
C PHE A 128 -5.46 -7.54 -21.99
N TYR A 129 -5.34 -6.60 -22.92
CA TYR A 129 -4.30 -5.58 -22.90
C TYR A 129 -4.88 -4.20 -23.22
N THR A 130 -4.38 -3.17 -22.55
CA THR A 130 -4.51 -1.75 -22.90
C THR A 130 -3.13 -1.12 -22.79
N SER A 131 -2.86 -0.02 -23.50
CA SER A 131 -1.62 0.75 -23.32
C SER A 131 -1.79 2.24 -23.67
N PRO A 132 -2.75 2.96 -23.07
CA PRO A 132 -2.85 4.41 -23.24
C PRO A 132 -1.60 5.14 -22.74
N ALA A 133 -1.27 6.25 -23.41
CA ALA A 133 -0.36 7.25 -22.87
C ALA A 133 -1.08 8.07 -21.79
N ALA A 134 -0.42 8.34 -20.67
CA ALA A 134 -0.87 9.33 -19.71
C ALA A 134 -0.86 10.73 -20.35
N PRO A 135 -1.99 11.47 -20.33
CA PRO A 135 -2.03 12.88 -20.73
C PRO A 135 -1.03 13.74 -19.96
N ALA A 136 -0.81 14.97 -20.44
CA ALA A 136 -0.24 16.02 -19.61
C ALA A 136 -1.09 16.21 -18.33
N GLU A 137 -0.47 16.73 -17.26
CA GLU A 137 -1.12 16.95 -15.94
C GLU A 137 -1.56 15.68 -15.19
N THR A 138 -1.32 14.48 -15.73
CA THR A 138 -1.53 13.22 -15.01
C THR A 138 -0.71 13.19 -13.73
N ALA A 139 -1.37 12.94 -12.60
CA ALA A 139 -0.74 12.59 -11.33
C ALA A 139 -1.08 11.16 -10.89
N TYR A 140 -2.25 10.65 -11.31
CA TYR A 140 -2.71 9.30 -10.98
C TYR A 140 -3.36 8.57 -12.16
N VAL A 141 -3.40 7.24 -12.06
CA VAL A 141 -4.12 6.34 -12.96
C VAL A 141 -4.93 5.31 -12.16
N ALA A 142 -6.12 4.94 -12.63
CA ALA A 142 -6.87 3.78 -12.15
C ALA A 142 -7.10 2.79 -13.28
N PHE A 143 -6.99 1.49 -13.00
CA PHE A 143 -7.45 0.44 -13.90
C PHE A 143 -8.91 0.12 -13.58
N GLY A 144 -9.75 -0.14 -14.57
CA GLY A 144 -11.15 -0.44 -14.35
C GLY A 144 -11.71 -1.57 -15.20
N ILE A 145 -12.70 -2.25 -14.64
CA ILE A 145 -13.54 -3.24 -15.30
C ILE A 145 -14.98 -2.74 -15.20
N ALA A 146 -15.62 -2.58 -16.35
CA ALA A 146 -17.03 -2.26 -16.49
C ALA A 146 -17.82 -3.45 -17.04
N VAL A 147 -19.04 -3.64 -16.56
CA VAL A 147 -20.02 -4.64 -16.96
C VAL A 147 -21.20 -3.94 -17.64
N SER A 148 -21.66 -4.53 -18.72
CA SER A 148 -22.67 -3.99 -19.65
C SER A 148 -23.44 -5.15 -20.30
N GLY A 149 -24.67 -4.91 -20.74
CA GLY A 149 -25.35 -5.77 -21.70
C GLY A 149 -24.90 -5.48 -23.13
N ASN A 150 -25.34 -6.31 -24.08
CA ASN A 150 -25.05 -6.10 -25.50
C ASN A 150 -25.52 -4.70 -25.95
N GLY A 151 -24.70 -3.96 -26.68
CA GLY A 151 -25.08 -2.66 -27.24
C GLY A 151 -25.36 -1.55 -26.21
N ASN A 152 -24.68 -1.54 -25.05
CA ASN A 152 -24.93 -0.61 -23.92
C ASN A 152 -26.31 -0.73 -23.27
N VAL A 153 -27.00 -1.87 -23.40
CA VAL A 153 -28.18 -2.16 -22.58
C VAL A 153 -27.72 -2.47 -21.15
N ASN A 154 -28.54 -2.16 -20.15
CA ASN A 154 -28.22 -2.49 -18.75
C ASN A 154 -28.13 -4.03 -18.59
N PRO A 155 -27.05 -4.58 -18.01
CA PRO A 155 -26.96 -6.00 -17.69
C PRO A 155 -28.04 -6.39 -16.67
N PRO A 156 -28.55 -7.64 -16.70
CA PRO A 156 -29.49 -8.15 -15.69
C PRO A 156 -28.94 -8.02 -14.26
N VAL A 157 -29.82 -7.85 -13.28
CA VAL A 157 -29.45 -7.97 -11.86
C VAL A 157 -28.85 -9.36 -11.60
N ASN A 158 -27.83 -9.41 -10.74
CA ASN A 158 -26.97 -10.58 -10.49
C ASN A 158 -26.11 -11.02 -11.69
N SER A 159 -25.98 -10.17 -12.72
CA SER A 159 -24.87 -10.31 -13.68
C SER A 159 -23.55 -10.17 -12.95
N SER A 160 -22.61 -11.09 -13.14
CA SER A 160 -21.27 -11.00 -12.58
C SER A 160 -20.18 -11.25 -13.61
N VAL A 161 -18.99 -10.72 -13.32
CA VAL A 161 -17.75 -10.95 -14.07
C VAL A 161 -16.63 -11.22 -13.07
N THR A 162 -16.14 -12.46 -13.02
CA THR A 162 -14.99 -12.86 -12.19
C THR A 162 -13.70 -12.70 -12.97
N PHE A 163 -12.70 -12.07 -12.36
CA PHE A 163 -11.43 -11.75 -13.01
C PHE A 163 -10.22 -12.04 -12.12
N ARG A 164 -9.06 -12.25 -12.73
CA ARG A 164 -7.77 -12.49 -12.06
C ARG A 164 -6.61 -11.88 -12.84
N GLU A 165 -5.38 -12.10 -12.37
CA GLU A 165 -4.14 -11.62 -13.02
C GLU A 165 -4.22 -10.13 -13.41
N VAL A 166 -4.86 -9.31 -12.58
CA VAL A 166 -4.99 -7.88 -12.87
C VAL A 166 -3.60 -7.23 -12.79
N GLN A 167 -3.25 -6.39 -13.74
CA GLN A 167 -2.05 -5.59 -13.63
C GLN A 167 -2.20 -4.23 -14.27
N MET A 168 -1.41 -3.30 -13.78
CA MET A 168 -1.08 -2.05 -14.44
C MET A 168 0.43 -1.84 -14.29
N ILE A 169 1.16 -1.62 -15.38
CA ILE A 169 2.61 -1.36 -15.34
C ILE A 169 2.92 -0.04 -16.06
N GLU A 170 3.80 0.79 -15.49
CA GLU A 170 4.33 1.98 -16.18
C GLU A 170 5.44 1.55 -17.15
N THR A 171 5.42 2.08 -18.38
CA THR A 171 6.43 1.83 -19.40
C THR A 171 6.75 3.09 -20.21
N ALA A 172 7.91 3.10 -20.87
CA ALA A 172 8.33 4.21 -21.74
C ALA A 172 7.72 4.15 -23.17
N SER A 173 6.96 3.11 -23.51
CA SER A 173 6.48 2.83 -24.88
C SER A 173 5.11 2.15 -24.88
N ASN A 174 4.27 2.46 -25.87
CA ASN A 174 3.00 1.74 -26.09
C ASN A 174 3.19 0.27 -26.48
N VAL A 175 4.39 -0.04 -26.96
CA VAL A 175 4.88 -1.39 -27.19
C VAL A 175 5.98 -1.64 -26.17
N ALA A 176 5.67 -2.37 -25.11
CA ALA A 176 6.70 -3.22 -24.54
C ALA A 176 6.85 -4.46 -25.45
N THR A 177 7.95 -5.18 -25.27
CA THR A 177 8.07 -6.60 -25.59
C THR A 177 8.81 -7.22 -24.42
N GLN A 178 8.40 -8.40 -23.97
CA GLN A 178 9.19 -9.14 -22.99
C GLN A 178 10.12 -10.07 -23.74
N THR A 179 11.42 -9.97 -23.43
CA THR A 179 12.43 -10.87 -23.99
C THR A 179 12.85 -11.88 -22.92
N ARG A 180 12.54 -13.14 -23.16
CA ARG A 180 13.09 -14.28 -22.44
C ARG A 180 14.38 -14.72 -23.15
N VAL A 181 15.41 -15.05 -22.39
CA VAL A 181 16.71 -15.48 -22.93
C VAL A 181 17.06 -16.83 -22.34
N ASN A 182 17.05 -17.87 -23.18
CA ASN A 182 17.62 -19.17 -22.84
C ASN A 182 19.13 -19.09 -23.07
N GLN A 183 19.87 -19.01 -21.96
CA GLN A 183 21.32 -18.86 -21.93
C GLN A 183 22.07 -20.16 -22.28
N VAL A 184 21.38 -21.31 -22.32
CA VAL A 184 21.98 -22.57 -22.76
C VAL A 184 22.27 -22.54 -24.26
N ARG A 185 23.47 -22.98 -24.64
CA ARG A 185 23.84 -23.18 -26.05
C ARG A 185 23.47 -24.59 -26.50
N ASN A 186 22.97 -24.73 -27.72
CA ASN A 186 22.49 -26.02 -28.24
C ASN A 186 21.48 -26.73 -27.28
N PRO A 187 20.43 -26.02 -26.80
CA PRO A 187 19.48 -26.51 -25.79
C PRO A 187 18.69 -27.78 -26.20
N SER A 188 18.54 -28.00 -27.50
CA SER A 188 17.87 -29.14 -28.14
C SER A 188 18.84 -30.17 -28.73
N LEU A 189 20.15 -30.03 -28.51
CA LEU A 189 21.20 -31.01 -28.87
C LEU A 189 21.37 -31.35 -30.36
N GLU A 190 20.58 -30.76 -31.26
CA GLU A 190 20.51 -31.11 -32.68
C GLU A 190 21.87 -31.05 -33.41
N THR A 191 22.79 -30.17 -33.02
CA THR A 191 24.07 -29.99 -33.74
C THR A 191 25.18 -30.92 -33.26
N ASN A 192 25.39 -31.05 -31.95
CA ASN A 192 26.51 -31.80 -31.34
C ASN A 192 26.25 -32.06 -29.83
N LEU A 193 27.26 -32.55 -29.11
CA LEU A 193 27.28 -32.61 -27.63
C LEU A 193 28.29 -31.62 -27.02
N ASN A 194 28.61 -30.50 -27.69
CA ASN A 194 29.61 -29.58 -27.18
C ASN A 194 29.16 -29.02 -25.83
N GLY A 195 30.08 -29.05 -24.86
CA GLY A 195 29.79 -28.80 -23.45
C GLY A 195 29.61 -30.09 -22.66
N PHE A 196 28.71 -30.96 -23.13
CA PHE A 196 28.24 -32.13 -22.40
C PHE A 196 29.29 -33.24 -22.35
N VAL A 197 29.95 -33.41 -21.19
CA VAL A 197 30.97 -34.45 -20.98
C VAL A 197 30.57 -35.45 -19.89
N ALA A 198 30.97 -36.71 -20.02
CA ALA A 198 30.86 -37.69 -18.94
C ALA A 198 32.07 -37.62 -18.01
N GLN A 199 31.85 -37.60 -16.70
CA GLN A 199 32.89 -37.81 -15.69
C GLN A 199 32.72 -39.18 -14.99
N GLY A 200 33.84 -39.83 -14.67
CA GLY A 200 33.90 -41.16 -14.06
C GLY A 200 34.27 -42.26 -15.06
N ALA A 201 35.10 -43.21 -14.63
CA ALA A 201 35.57 -44.30 -15.50
C ALA A 201 34.42 -45.20 -15.96
N GLY A 202 34.32 -45.42 -17.28
CA GLY A 202 33.30 -46.26 -17.89
C GLY A 202 31.92 -45.60 -18.06
N ASN A 203 31.74 -44.34 -17.66
CA ASN A 203 30.53 -43.57 -17.98
C ASN A 203 30.62 -43.01 -19.41
N THR A 204 29.53 -43.10 -20.17
CA THR A 204 29.46 -42.54 -21.54
C THR A 204 28.30 -41.57 -21.66
N VAL A 205 28.49 -40.50 -22.42
CA VAL A 205 27.41 -39.67 -22.98
C VAL A 205 27.44 -39.78 -24.51
N THR A 206 26.28 -39.97 -25.11
CA THR A 206 26.10 -40.08 -26.57
C THR A 206 24.86 -39.32 -27.00
N ARG A 207 24.88 -38.74 -28.20
CA ARG A 207 23.68 -38.17 -28.78
C ARG A 207 22.85 -39.31 -29.34
N ALA A 208 21.59 -39.41 -28.92
CA ALA A 208 20.76 -40.55 -29.21
C ALA A 208 19.43 -40.14 -29.85
N THR A 209 18.95 -40.97 -30.77
CA THR A 209 17.66 -40.84 -31.45
C THR A 209 16.63 -41.86 -30.95
N ASP A 210 17.03 -42.76 -30.04
CA ASP A 210 16.16 -43.83 -29.53
C ASP A 210 15.10 -43.31 -28.55
N GLN A 211 15.37 -42.17 -27.91
CA GLN A 211 14.42 -41.35 -27.16
C GLN A 211 14.75 -39.87 -27.38
N ALA A 212 13.73 -39.04 -27.57
CA ALA A 212 13.81 -37.58 -27.52
C ALA A 212 12.52 -37.04 -26.87
N TRP A 213 12.58 -35.81 -26.35
CA TRP A 213 11.42 -35.05 -25.88
C TRP A 213 11.03 -33.97 -26.91
N ARG A 214 12.02 -33.33 -27.54
CA ARG A 214 11.87 -32.43 -28.69
C ARG A 214 12.92 -32.76 -29.76
N GLY A 215 12.71 -32.25 -30.97
CA GLY A 215 13.64 -32.45 -32.08
C GLY A 215 13.86 -33.92 -32.44
N THR A 216 15.08 -34.22 -32.86
CA THR A 216 15.56 -35.52 -33.32
C THR A 216 16.39 -36.24 -32.26
N TYR A 217 17.04 -35.48 -31.36
CA TYR A 217 18.11 -35.98 -30.52
C TYR A 217 17.93 -35.63 -29.03
N SER A 218 18.35 -36.56 -28.16
CA SER A 218 18.62 -36.26 -26.75
C SER A 218 20.03 -36.67 -26.34
N LEU A 219 20.46 -36.25 -25.15
CA LEU A 219 21.68 -36.74 -24.50
C LEU A 219 21.32 -38.03 -23.78
N LYS A 220 21.84 -39.15 -24.28
CA LYS A 220 21.79 -40.43 -23.58
C LYS A 220 23.05 -40.59 -22.74
N SER A 221 22.88 -41.03 -21.49
CA SER A 221 23.99 -41.52 -20.67
C SER A 221 23.77 -42.94 -20.20
N VAL A 222 24.86 -43.68 -20.12
CA VAL A 222 24.93 -45.05 -19.62
C VAL A 222 25.97 -45.09 -18.50
N VAL A 223 25.54 -45.57 -17.32
CA VAL A 223 26.34 -45.60 -16.09
C VAL A 223 26.78 -47.03 -15.78
N SER A 224 28.09 -47.30 -15.81
CA SER A 224 28.64 -48.67 -15.78
C SER A 224 28.97 -49.22 -14.38
N SER A 225 29.13 -48.35 -13.37
CA SER A 225 29.52 -48.75 -12.01
C SER A 225 28.89 -47.82 -10.95
N ALA A 226 29.11 -48.14 -9.66
CA ALA A 226 28.47 -47.52 -8.49
C ALA A 226 28.96 -46.10 -8.15
N ASN A 227 29.21 -45.28 -9.18
CA ASN A 227 29.69 -43.92 -9.04
C ASN A 227 28.98 -42.96 -9.99
N THR A 228 28.58 -41.84 -9.39
CA THR A 228 28.00 -40.64 -9.96
C THR A 228 28.50 -40.29 -11.36
N LEU A 229 27.59 -40.27 -12.35
CA LEU A 229 27.79 -39.50 -13.58
C LEU A 229 27.85 -38.01 -13.22
N TRP A 230 28.86 -37.29 -13.68
CA TRP A 230 28.79 -35.83 -13.78
C TRP A 230 28.67 -35.49 -15.25
N VAL A 231 27.55 -34.88 -15.64
CA VAL A 231 27.45 -34.18 -16.93
C VAL A 231 27.76 -32.72 -16.69
N ARG A 232 29.01 -32.32 -16.94
CA ARG A 232 29.39 -30.90 -16.95
C ARG A 232 29.02 -30.28 -18.30
N GLY A 233 28.79 -28.97 -18.31
CA GLY A 233 28.83 -28.10 -19.49
C GLY A 233 27.56 -28.02 -20.34
N LEU A 234 26.68 -27.06 -20.04
CA LEU A 234 25.63 -26.60 -20.97
C LEU A 234 26.13 -25.50 -21.94
N LEU A 235 27.44 -25.20 -21.92
CA LEU A 235 27.95 -23.82 -22.11
C LEU A 235 29.29 -23.69 -22.88
N ALA A 236 29.92 -24.79 -23.30
CA ALA A 236 31.23 -24.73 -23.95
C ALA A 236 31.20 -24.08 -25.35
N SER A 237 32.19 -23.27 -25.66
CA SER A 237 32.65 -23.08 -27.04
C SER A 237 33.40 -24.33 -27.51
N ALA A 238 33.55 -24.51 -28.83
CA ALA A 238 34.30 -25.64 -29.37
C ALA A 238 35.78 -25.59 -28.93
N GLY A 239 36.13 -26.40 -27.93
CA GLY A 239 37.51 -26.56 -27.45
C GLY A 239 37.76 -26.39 -25.94
N GLY A 240 36.80 -25.97 -25.12
CA GLY A 240 37.04 -25.82 -23.67
C GLY A 240 35.79 -25.62 -22.81
N TYR A 241 35.91 -25.89 -21.51
CA TYR A 241 34.86 -25.62 -20.52
C TYR A 241 34.59 -24.11 -20.45
N GLY A 242 33.48 -23.68 -21.04
CA GLY A 242 33.04 -22.28 -21.05
C GLY A 242 32.24 -21.95 -19.79
N ASP A 243 32.71 -20.98 -19.03
CA ASP A 243 31.94 -20.32 -17.97
C ASP A 243 30.72 -19.60 -18.57
N GLN A 244 29.56 -19.69 -17.92
CA GLN A 244 28.45 -18.77 -18.22
C GLN A 244 28.50 -17.57 -17.27
N ALA A 245 28.58 -16.38 -17.85
CA ALA A 245 28.47 -15.14 -17.10
C ALA A 245 27.07 -15.00 -16.50
N LEU A 246 27.02 -14.68 -15.20
CA LEU A 246 25.81 -14.34 -14.47
C LEU A 246 25.87 -12.87 -14.06
N THR A 247 24.73 -12.20 -14.12
CA THR A 247 24.49 -10.97 -13.39
C THR A 247 24.43 -11.30 -11.90
N THR A 248 25.22 -10.62 -11.08
CA THR A 248 25.20 -10.77 -9.61
C THR A 248 23.86 -10.33 -9.01
N ASN A 249 23.49 -10.91 -7.88
CA ASN A 249 22.25 -10.64 -7.13
C ASN A 249 20.97 -10.77 -7.98
N LYS A 250 20.94 -11.75 -8.90
CA LYS A 250 19.76 -12.08 -9.72
C LYS A 250 19.36 -13.54 -9.53
N GLN A 251 18.06 -13.79 -9.57
CA GLN A 251 17.51 -15.14 -9.61
C GLN A 251 17.67 -15.76 -11.01
N TYR A 252 17.91 -17.06 -11.03
CA TYR A 252 17.99 -17.89 -12.22
C TYR A 252 17.15 -19.15 -12.04
N VAL A 253 16.56 -19.63 -13.14
CA VAL A 253 15.92 -20.94 -13.21
C VAL A 253 16.59 -21.77 -14.29
N LEU A 254 17.21 -22.86 -13.87
CA LEU A 254 17.59 -23.98 -14.74
C LEU A 254 16.39 -24.92 -14.89
N SER A 255 16.15 -25.43 -16.10
CA SER A 255 15.31 -26.61 -16.31
C SER A 255 15.76 -27.47 -17.49
N PHE A 256 15.34 -28.73 -17.48
CA PHE A 256 15.46 -29.68 -18.58
C PHE A 256 14.45 -30.81 -18.38
N TYR A 257 14.22 -31.63 -19.41
CA TYR A 257 13.47 -32.86 -19.30
C TYR A 257 14.43 -34.03 -19.09
N ALA A 258 14.10 -34.91 -18.15
CA ALA A 258 14.85 -36.11 -17.83
C ALA A 258 13.96 -37.35 -17.96
N ARG A 259 14.52 -38.43 -18.48
CA ARG A 259 13.89 -39.76 -18.59
C ARG A 259 14.89 -40.83 -18.18
N THR A 260 14.39 -41.93 -17.61
CA THR A 260 15.22 -43.08 -17.25
C THR A 260 14.48 -44.39 -17.49
N ASN A 261 15.20 -45.50 -17.68
CA ASN A 261 14.62 -46.80 -18.00
C ASN A 261 13.92 -47.51 -16.82
N ALA A 262 14.15 -47.06 -15.58
CA ALA A 262 13.51 -47.58 -14.36
C ALA A 262 13.35 -46.44 -13.35
N ALA A 263 12.42 -46.55 -12.40
CA ALA A 263 12.17 -45.48 -11.42
C ALA A 263 13.40 -45.27 -10.51
N ARG A 264 13.94 -44.05 -10.49
CA ARG A 264 15.25 -43.72 -9.88
C ARG A 264 15.29 -42.25 -9.44
N THR A 265 16.20 -41.93 -8.52
CA THR A 265 16.49 -40.54 -8.13
C THR A 265 17.58 -39.94 -9.02
N LEU A 266 17.29 -38.78 -9.61
CA LEU A 266 18.28 -37.87 -10.20
C LEU A 266 18.65 -36.81 -9.16
N VAL A 267 19.94 -36.52 -8.98
CA VAL A 267 20.36 -35.35 -8.21
C VAL A 267 20.98 -34.32 -9.15
N VAL A 268 20.52 -33.07 -9.08
CA VAL A 268 21.04 -31.96 -9.88
C VAL A 268 21.87 -31.06 -8.98
N GLY A 269 23.16 -30.99 -9.28
CA GLY A 269 24.10 -30.08 -8.62
C GLY A 269 24.35 -28.83 -9.45
N THR A 270 24.44 -27.67 -8.80
CA THR A 270 24.81 -26.40 -9.43
C THR A 270 26.00 -25.81 -8.68
N ARG A 271 27.01 -25.32 -9.40
CA ARG A 271 28.19 -24.66 -8.82
C ARG A 271 28.35 -23.24 -9.34
N LEU A 272 28.46 -22.29 -8.43
CA LEU A 272 28.65 -20.86 -8.71
C LEU A 272 30.01 -20.41 -8.19
N ARG A 273 30.68 -19.49 -8.90
CA ARG A 273 31.95 -18.88 -8.47
C ARG A 273 32.06 -17.43 -8.92
N SER A 274 33.08 -16.74 -8.42
CA SER A 274 33.47 -15.42 -8.93
C SER A 274 34.52 -15.56 -10.04
N THR A 275 34.61 -14.58 -10.94
CA THR A 275 35.80 -14.38 -11.78
C THR A 275 37.02 -13.92 -10.96
N THR A 276 36.79 -13.30 -9.80
CA THR A 276 37.84 -12.73 -8.92
C THR A 276 38.28 -13.66 -7.78
N SER A 277 37.66 -14.85 -7.64
CA SER A 277 37.97 -15.78 -6.55
C SER A 277 37.80 -17.23 -6.97
N THR A 278 38.70 -18.10 -6.49
CA THR A 278 38.59 -19.56 -6.61
C THR A 278 37.53 -20.17 -5.70
N ALA A 279 37.01 -19.40 -4.74
CA ALA A 279 35.92 -19.83 -3.87
C ALA A 279 34.64 -20.03 -4.69
N ALA A 280 34.06 -21.22 -4.57
CA ALA A 280 32.84 -21.61 -5.24
C ALA A 280 31.85 -22.18 -4.23
N THR A 281 30.56 -21.86 -4.38
CA THR A 281 29.49 -22.55 -3.67
C THR A 281 28.90 -23.66 -4.53
N SER A 282 28.36 -24.71 -3.92
CA SER A 282 27.65 -25.77 -4.63
C SER A 282 26.47 -26.27 -3.80
N PHE A 283 25.35 -26.49 -4.47
CA PHE A 283 24.13 -27.01 -3.86
C PHE A 283 23.51 -28.08 -4.77
N ASN A 284 22.80 -29.02 -4.17
CA ASN A 284 22.23 -30.19 -4.85
C ASN A 284 20.73 -30.28 -4.57
N ARG A 285 19.94 -30.69 -5.57
CA ARG A 285 18.50 -30.95 -5.43
C ARG A 285 18.13 -32.31 -6.03
N SER A 286 17.37 -33.11 -5.28
CA SER A 286 16.98 -34.46 -5.67
C SER A 286 15.58 -34.49 -6.31
N PHE A 287 15.41 -35.33 -7.33
CA PHE A 287 14.15 -35.52 -8.07
C PHE A 287 13.89 -37.01 -8.26
N ALA A 288 12.71 -37.48 -7.87
CA ALA A 288 12.26 -38.83 -8.20
C ALA A 288 11.74 -38.86 -9.65
N LEU A 289 12.31 -39.72 -10.49
CA LEU A 289 11.88 -39.92 -11.87
C LEU A 289 11.12 -41.24 -11.99
N ALA A 290 9.99 -41.23 -12.70
CA ALA A 290 9.25 -42.43 -13.05
C ALA A 290 9.94 -43.20 -14.19
N ALA A 291 9.76 -44.52 -14.23
CA ALA A 291 10.26 -45.34 -15.32
C ALA A 291 9.65 -44.91 -16.66
N ASN A 292 10.48 -44.77 -17.69
CA ASN A 292 10.08 -44.53 -19.08
C ASN A 292 9.16 -43.32 -19.31
N THR A 293 9.23 -42.33 -18.43
CA THR A 293 8.48 -41.07 -18.54
C THR A 293 9.45 -39.90 -18.64
N TRP A 294 9.11 -38.90 -19.47
CA TRP A 294 9.82 -37.63 -19.49
C TRP A 294 9.26 -36.74 -18.37
N THR A 295 10.11 -36.40 -17.40
CA THR A 295 9.77 -35.53 -16.28
C THR A 295 10.55 -34.22 -16.41
N ARG A 296 9.87 -33.07 -16.30
CA ARG A 296 10.54 -31.77 -16.25
C ARG A 296 11.21 -31.59 -14.89
N VAL A 297 12.50 -31.32 -14.90
CA VAL A 297 13.35 -31.07 -13.74
C VAL A 297 13.74 -29.60 -13.74
N SER A 298 13.71 -28.94 -12.59
CA SER A 298 14.05 -27.51 -12.48
C SER A 298 14.71 -27.13 -11.16
N VAL A 299 15.71 -26.26 -11.22
CA VAL A 299 16.46 -25.76 -10.06
C VAL A 299 16.53 -24.23 -10.15
N SER A 300 15.93 -23.55 -9.18
CA SER A 300 16.05 -22.09 -9.01
C SER A 300 17.21 -21.75 -8.08
N PHE A 301 17.92 -20.65 -8.34
CA PHE A 301 19.00 -20.16 -7.48
C PHE A 301 19.27 -18.66 -7.65
N ASN A 302 19.71 -18.00 -6.58
CA ASN A 302 20.23 -16.64 -6.65
C ASN A 302 21.74 -16.68 -6.93
N SER A 303 22.22 -15.84 -7.85
CA SER A 303 23.65 -15.71 -8.12
C SER A 303 24.42 -15.06 -6.95
N GLY A 304 23.78 -14.19 -6.17
CA GLY A 304 24.42 -13.45 -5.09
C GLY A 304 25.68 -12.71 -5.59
N LYS A 305 26.77 -12.78 -4.83
CA LYS A 305 28.08 -12.23 -5.24
C LYS A 305 28.79 -13.00 -6.36
N TYR A 306 28.24 -14.10 -6.85
CA TYR A 306 28.87 -14.94 -7.88
C TYR A 306 28.43 -14.49 -9.28
N ASN A 307 29.39 -14.21 -10.16
CA ASN A 307 29.16 -13.78 -11.54
C ASN A 307 29.43 -14.88 -12.58
N VAL A 308 29.66 -16.13 -12.15
CA VAL A 308 29.91 -17.29 -13.01
C VAL A 308 29.12 -18.51 -12.53
N LEU A 309 28.40 -19.13 -13.47
CA LEU A 309 27.96 -20.52 -13.38
C LEU A 309 29.09 -21.41 -13.95
N ASP A 310 29.75 -22.15 -13.07
CA ASP A 310 30.93 -22.99 -13.35
C ASP A 310 30.49 -24.30 -14.03
N TYR A 311 29.59 -25.04 -13.37
CA TYR A 311 28.90 -26.16 -13.98
C TYR A 311 27.56 -26.45 -13.32
N ILE A 312 26.74 -27.17 -14.08
CA ILE A 312 25.66 -28.02 -13.59
C ILE A 312 26.16 -29.47 -13.66
N ALA A 313 25.66 -30.33 -12.78
CA ALA A 313 25.96 -31.75 -12.75
C ALA A 313 24.66 -32.56 -12.61
N MET A 314 24.49 -33.61 -13.41
CA MET A 314 23.34 -34.51 -13.38
C MET A 314 23.76 -35.88 -12.81
N LEU A 315 23.72 -35.97 -11.48
CA LEU A 315 24.18 -37.10 -10.67
C LEU A 315 23.19 -38.27 -10.77
N CYS A 316 23.54 -39.25 -11.58
CA CYS A 316 22.77 -40.49 -11.78
C CYS A 316 23.22 -41.57 -10.79
N GLN A 317 22.38 -41.92 -9.80
CA GLN A 317 22.82 -42.66 -8.60
C GLN A 317 22.76 -44.20 -8.67
N THR A 318 22.49 -44.82 -9.82
CA THR A 318 22.27 -46.29 -9.90
C THR A 318 22.84 -46.94 -11.16
N ASN A 319 23.50 -48.09 -10.98
CA ASN A 319 24.20 -48.85 -12.02
C ASN A 319 23.27 -49.33 -13.13
N GLY A 320 23.83 -49.54 -14.32
CA GLY A 320 23.13 -50.13 -15.48
C GLY A 320 21.94 -49.29 -15.97
N GLY A 321 21.83 -48.04 -15.52
CA GLY A 321 20.79 -47.11 -15.95
C GLY A 321 21.12 -46.49 -17.29
N SER A 322 20.15 -46.51 -18.20
CA SER A 322 20.09 -45.53 -19.28
C SER A 322 19.28 -44.34 -18.82
N TRP A 323 19.83 -43.15 -19.05
CA TRP A 323 19.24 -41.86 -18.73
C TRP A 323 19.23 -41.03 -20.01
N TRP A 324 18.17 -40.27 -20.24
CA TRP A 324 18.06 -39.36 -21.37
C TRP A 324 17.71 -37.96 -20.86
N PHE A 325 18.32 -36.94 -21.45
CA PHE A 325 18.16 -35.55 -21.07
C PHE A 325 18.02 -34.67 -22.31
N ASP A 326 17.07 -33.74 -22.28
CA ASP A 326 16.66 -32.95 -23.44
C ASP A 326 15.99 -31.63 -22.99
N GLY A 327 15.83 -30.67 -23.89
CA GLY A 327 15.10 -29.43 -23.64
C GLY A 327 15.75 -28.58 -22.54
N PHE A 328 17.06 -28.36 -22.63
CA PHE A 328 17.78 -27.57 -21.63
C PHE A 328 17.42 -26.08 -21.71
N MET A 329 17.27 -25.43 -20.56
CA MET A 329 16.97 -24.01 -20.47
C MET A 329 17.55 -23.40 -19.20
N LEU A 330 18.20 -22.24 -19.34
CA LEU A 330 18.66 -21.42 -18.22
C LEU A 330 18.20 -19.98 -18.47
N GLU A 331 17.36 -19.45 -17.57
CA GLU A 331 16.81 -18.09 -17.67
C GLU A 331 17.15 -17.28 -16.42
N GLN A 332 17.40 -15.97 -16.59
CA GLN A 332 17.52 -15.02 -15.48
C GLN A 332 16.13 -14.56 -15.02
N THR A 333 15.46 -15.41 -14.24
CA THR A 333 14.07 -15.25 -13.78
C THR A 333 13.90 -15.88 -12.40
N SER A 334 12.83 -15.53 -11.69
CA SER A 334 12.39 -16.21 -10.46
C SER A 334 11.40 -17.36 -10.71
N THR A 335 10.76 -17.41 -11.90
CA THR A 335 9.69 -18.36 -12.22
C THR A 335 10.00 -19.25 -13.43
N LEU A 336 9.55 -20.51 -13.39
CA LEU A 336 9.78 -21.46 -14.48
C LEU A 336 8.80 -21.22 -15.64
N GLY A 337 9.28 -20.60 -16.72
CA GLY A 337 8.49 -20.45 -17.96
C GLY A 337 8.39 -21.74 -18.79
N GLU A 338 7.58 -21.72 -19.87
CA GLU A 338 7.59 -22.80 -20.88
C GLU A 338 8.97 -22.94 -21.51
N TRP A 339 9.42 -24.18 -21.79
CA TRP A 339 10.68 -24.39 -22.50
C TRP A 339 10.63 -23.79 -23.91
N PHE A 340 11.75 -23.22 -24.35
CA PHE A 340 11.94 -22.81 -25.73
C PHE A 340 13.39 -22.96 -26.20
N ASP A 341 13.53 -23.02 -27.51
CA ASP A 341 14.77 -22.74 -28.22
C ASP A 341 14.49 -21.76 -29.38
N GLY A 342 15.50 -21.41 -30.18
CA GLY A 342 15.33 -20.46 -31.28
C GLY A 342 14.52 -20.97 -32.48
N SER A 343 13.88 -22.13 -32.37
CA SER A 343 13.00 -22.74 -33.38
C SER A 343 11.66 -23.23 -32.80
N ASN A 344 11.57 -23.42 -31.48
CA ASN A 344 10.38 -23.83 -30.76
C ASN A 344 9.99 -22.72 -29.77
N PRO A 345 9.14 -21.75 -30.17
CA PRO A 345 8.74 -20.68 -29.26
C PRO A 345 7.83 -21.17 -28.12
N PRO A 346 7.80 -20.44 -26.99
CA PRO A 346 6.71 -20.53 -26.02
C PRO A 346 5.35 -20.25 -26.68
N THR A 347 4.27 -20.75 -26.09
CA THR A 347 2.91 -20.58 -26.62
C THR A 347 2.56 -19.11 -26.82
N GLY A 348 2.40 -18.70 -28.08
CA GLY A 348 2.07 -17.32 -28.48
C GLY A 348 3.27 -16.39 -28.66
N TRP A 349 4.51 -16.84 -28.43
CA TRP A 349 5.73 -16.03 -28.55
C TRP A 349 6.41 -16.25 -29.92
N THR A 350 7.37 -15.39 -30.26
CA THR A 350 8.30 -15.61 -31.39
C THR A 350 9.67 -15.93 -30.82
N ALA A 351 10.32 -17.00 -31.28
CA ALA A 351 11.67 -17.35 -30.84
C ALA A 351 12.69 -17.27 -31.97
N SER A 352 13.92 -16.95 -31.60
CA SER A 352 15.04 -16.75 -32.51
C SER A 352 16.35 -17.22 -31.87
N TRP A 353 17.29 -17.65 -32.71
CA TRP A 353 18.65 -17.94 -32.27
C TRP A 353 19.46 -16.64 -32.20
N SER A 354 20.26 -16.45 -31.15
CA SER A 354 21.14 -15.28 -31.02
C SER A 354 22.36 -15.33 -31.94
N GLY A 355 22.41 -16.28 -32.86
CA GLY A 355 23.57 -16.65 -33.67
C GLY A 355 23.25 -17.89 -34.52
N THR A 356 24.20 -18.81 -34.64
CA THR A 356 24.00 -20.06 -35.40
C THR A 356 22.86 -20.91 -34.82
N PRO A 357 21.87 -21.32 -35.64
CA PRO A 357 20.79 -22.21 -35.22
C PRO A 357 21.29 -23.48 -34.54
N ASN A 358 20.60 -23.89 -33.47
CA ASN A 358 20.93 -25.07 -32.67
C ASN A 358 22.38 -25.09 -32.10
N ALA A 359 23.10 -23.95 -32.06
CA ALA A 359 24.47 -23.89 -31.55
C ALA A 359 24.77 -22.64 -30.69
N SER A 360 23.90 -21.62 -30.73
CA SER A 360 23.97 -20.42 -29.87
C SER A 360 22.93 -20.49 -28.74
N SER A 361 22.89 -19.46 -27.89
CA SER A 361 21.73 -19.16 -27.05
C SER A 361 20.51 -18.78 -27.90
N SER A 362 19.33 -18.71 -27.28
CA SER A 362 18.11 -18.30 -27.97
C SER A 362 17.29 -17.30 -27.17
N ASN A 363 16.59 -16.44 -27.90
CA ASN A 363 15.66 -15.46 -27.37
C ASN A 363 14.24 -15.91 -27.70
N ALA A 364 13.29 -15.60 -26.83
CA ALA A 364 11.87 -15.59 -27.15
C ALA A 364 11.32 -14.21 -26.80
N GLU A 365 10.67 -13.58 -27.78
CA GLU A 365 10.03 -12.28 -27.63
C GLU A 365 8.51 -12.48 -27.60
N SER A 366 7.86 -11.87 -26.62
CA SER A 366 6.41 -11.80 -26.59
C SER A 366 5.91 -10.98 -27.79
N PRO A 367 4.71 -11.25 -28.33
CA PRO A 367 4.05 -10.32 -29.22
C PRO A 367 4.00 -8.93 -28.59
N THR A 368 4.03 -7.90 -29.42
CA THR A 368 3.87 -6.48 -29.04
C THR A 368 2.56 -6.17 -28.31
N THR A 369 1.64 -7.15 -28.23
CA THR A 369 0.35 -7.08 -27.57
C THR A 369 0.20 -8.03 -26.37
N GLN A 370 1.20 -8.81 -25.98
CA GLN A 370 1.07 -9.79 -24.87
C GLN A 370 2.20 -9.71 -23.84
N PHE A 371 2.03 -8.90 -22.80
CA PHE A 371 2.92 -8.92 -21.64
C PHE A 371 2.59 -10.08 -20.72
N ALA A 372 3.60 -10.81 -20.23
CA ALA A 372 3.39 -11.80 -19.17
C ALA A 372 2.90 -11.10 -17.90
N TYR A 373 2.29 -11.89 -17.02
CA TYR A 373 1.78 -11.37 -15.77
C TYR A 373 2.95 -11.00 -14.87
N VAL A 374 3.00 -9.74 -14.45
CA VAL A 374 3.89 -9.30 -13.38
C VAL A 374 3.12 -9.52 -12.09
N PRO A 375 3.48 -10.52 -11.27
CA PRO A 375 2.80 -10.71 -9.98
C PRO A 375 2.98 -9.46 -9.11
N PRO A 376 2.06 -9.20 -8.16
CA PRO A 376 2.27 -8.16 -7.16
C PRO A 376 3.59 -8.44 -6.43
N ILE A 377 4.35 -7.37 -6.19
CA ILE A 377 5.62 -7.29 -5.44
C ILE A 377 6.29 -8.64 -5.16
N VAL A 378 7.35 -8.97 -5.92
CA VAL A 378 8.16 -10.16 -5.64
C VAL A 378 8.94 -9.95 -4.35
N TYR A 379 8.66 -10.74 -3.32
CA TYR A 379 9.39 -10.70 -2.05
C TYR A 379 10.58 -11.68 -2.05
N THR A 380 11.67 -11.29 -1.39
CA THR A 380 12.82 -12.16 -1.05
C THR A 380 12.91 -12.29 0.47
N ASP A 381 12.88 -13.52 0.98
CA ASP A 381 13.08 -13.82 2.40
C ASP A 381 14.53 -13.57 2.84
N ILE A 382 14.68 -12.89 3.96
CA ILE A 382 15.95 -12.55 4.62
C ILE A 382 15.98 -13.01 6.09
N LEU A 383 15.00 -13.82 6.54
CA LEU A 383 14.89 -14.23 7.96
C LEU A 383 16.13 -14.97 8.47
N GLY A 384 16.77 -15.80 7.63
CA GLY A 384 17.96 -16.56 8.01
C GLY A 384 19.15 -15.72 8.48
N SER A 385 19.10 -14.40 8.23
CA SER A 385 20.10 -13.42 8.63
C SER A 385 19.71 -12.63 9.90
N ALA A 386 18.49 -12.78 10.43
CA ALA A 386 17.96 -12.06 11.60
C ALA A 386 18.17 -12.81 12.93
N ASN A 387 18.57 -12.08 13.98
CA ASN A 387 18.81 -12.60 15.34
C ASN A 387 17.68 -12.25 16.32
N THR A 388 17.07 -11.09 16.15
CA THR A 388 15.91 -10.63 16.91
C THR A 388 14.99 -9.86 15.99
N ILE A 389 13.68 -10.06 16.13
CA ILE A 389 12.64 -9.25 15.48
C ILE A 389 11.68 -8.79 16.57
N SER A 390 11.39 -7.50 16.62
CA SER A 390 10.25 -6.95 17.35
C SER A 390 9.26 -6.36 16.35
N VAL A 391 7.96 -6.53 16.61
CA VAL A 391 6.87 -5.80 15.95
C VAL A 391 6.03 -5.19 17.05
N GLN A 392 5.77 -3.88 16.98
CA GLN A 392 4.88 -3.17 17.90
C GLN A 392 3.78 -2.49 17.09
N ARG A 393 2.52 -2.70 17.47
CA ARG A 393 1.33 -2.11 16.82
C ARG A 393 0.36 -1.67 17.92
N ASN A 394 -0.10 -0.42 17.85
CA ASN A 394 -1.08 0.15 18.78
C ASN A 394 -2.25 0.75 17.97
N GLU A 395 -3.41 0.93 18.60
CA GLU A 395 -4.57 1.58 17.98
C GLU A 395 -4.24 2.96 17.41
N LEU A 396 -4.37 3.12 16.08
CA LEU A 396 -4.18 4.36 15.33
C LEU A 396 -2.79 5.05 15.47
N GLU A 397 -1.79 4.34 15.97
CA GLU A 397 -0.39 4.77 15.98
C GLU A 397 0.41 4.15 14.81
N VAL A 398 1.60 4.68 14.53
CA VAL A 398 2.53 4.08 13.56
C VAL A 398 3.07 2.77 14.10
N GLY A 399 2.55 1.64 13.58
CA GLY A 399 3.11 0.33 13.86
C GLY A 399 4.53 0.21 13.33
N THR A 400 5.42 -0.39 14.11
CA THR A 400 6.84 -0.54 13.78
C THR A 400 7.25 -2.01 13.73
N LEU A 401 8.23 -2.31 12.88
CA LEU A 401 9.00 -3.55 12.91
C LEU A 401 10.47 -3.18 13.03
N GLN A 402 11.19 -3.82 13.95
CA GLN A 402 12.64 -3.73 14.08
C GLN A 402 13.27 -5.11 14.01
N ALA A 403 14.24 -5.30 13.12
CA ALA A 403 14.99 -6.55 12.96
C ALA A 403 16.51 -6.30 13.06
N ASN A 404 17.19 -7.07 13.92
CA ASN A 404 18.65 -7.04 14.04
C ASN A 404 19.27 -8.19 13.26
N ILE A 405 19.86 -7.85 12.12
CA ILE A 405 20.38 -8.74 11.08
C ILE A 405 21.92 -8.78 11.14
N LYS A 406 22.54 -9.93 10.86
CA LYS A 406 24.00 -10.08 10.76
C LYS A 406 24.36 -10.69 9.41
N ASP A 407 24.42 -9.85 8.37
CA ASP A 407 24.66 -10.28 7.00
C ASP A 407 25.22 -9.14 6.13
N THR A 408 26.50 -9.27 5.78
CA THR A 408 27.24 -8.33 4.94
C THR A 408 26.71 -8.28 3.50
N SER A 409 25.94 -9.28 3.03
CA SER A 409 25.32 -9.26 1.70
C SER A 409 24.05 -8.40 1.61
N LEU A 410 23.48 -8.03 2.77
CA LEU A 410 22.33 -7.13 2.89
C LEU A 410 22.74 -5.69 3.23
N ASP A 411 24.03 -5.38 3.33
CA ASP A 411 24.52 -4.04 3.64
C ASP A 411 23.99 -2.98 2.64
N PRO A 412 23.17 -1.99 3.07
CA PRO A 412 22.57 -0.99 2.20
C PRO A 412 23.58 -0.10 1.47
N SER A 413 24.85 -0.07 1.90
CA SER A 413 25.93 0.64 1.21
C SER A 413 26.35 -0.03 -0.11
N THR A 414 26.10 -1.34 -0.25
CA THR A 414 26.44 -2.14 -1.45
C THR A 414 25.25 -2.84 -2.09
N ALA A 415 24.16 -3.06 -1.34
CA ALA A 415 22.94 -3.70 -1.79
C ALA A 415 21.73 -2.74 -1.76
N ASP A 416 20.81 -2.95 -2.71
CA ASP A 416 19.58 -2.14 -2.85
C ASP A 416 18.36 -2.75 -2.13
N THR A 417 18.53 -3.95 -1.57
CA THR A 417 17.47 -4.81 -1.03
C THR A 417 16.72 -4.12 0.11
N ILE A 418 17.43 -3.66 1.15
CA ILE A 418 16.83 -3.14 2.39
C ILE A 418 16.94 -1.62 2.52
N ARG A 419 17.04 -0.89 1.41
CA ARG A 419 17.04 0.58 1.45
C ARG A 419 15.66 1.14 1.85
N PRO A 420 15.59 2.35 2.43
CA PRO A 420 14.32 2.99 2.77
C PRO A 420 13.34 3.05 1.60
N GLY A 421 12.04 2.94 1.91
CA GLY A 421 10.93 2.93 0.97
C GLY A 421 10.54 1.56 0.41
N ARG A 422 11.41 0.54 0.51
CA ARG A 422 11.12 -0.86 0.11
C ARG A 422 9.98 -1.43 0.94
N ARG A 423 9.00 -2.12 0.33
CA ARG A 423 7.99 -2.86 1.10
C ARG A 423 8.64 -4.02 1.87
N VAL A 424 8.14 -4.29 3.07
CA VAL A 424 8.55 -5.39 3.94
C VAL A 424 7.33 -6.06 4.52
N ARG A 425 7.40 -7.38 4.69
CA ARG A 425 6.43 -8.13 5.50
C ARG A 425 7.12 -9.12 6.43
N LEU A 426 6.51 -9.33 7.58
CA LEU A 426 6.79 -10.46 8.46
C LEU A 426 5.58 -11.39 8.35
N SER A 427 5.80 -12.64 7.98
CA SER A 427 4.74 -13.62 7.76
C SER A 427 4.98 -14.89 8.55
N ALA A 428 3.89 -15.51 9.01
CA ALA A 428 3.87 -16.79 9.71
C ALA A 428 3.27 -17.89 8.81
N LEU A 429 3.76 -19.12 8.97
CA LEU A 429 3.19 -20.30 8.31
C LEU A 429 2.01 -20.81 9.14
N VAL A 430 0.79 -20.53 8.71
CA VAL A 430 -0.46 -20.90 9.39
C VAL A 430 -1.28 -21.77 8.45
N SER A 431 -1.62 -22.99 8.88
CA SER A 431 -2.35 -24.00 8.10
C SER A 431 -1.74 -24.27 6.72
N GLY A 432 -0.42 -24.13 6.59
CA GLY A 432 0.32 -24.29 5.32
C GLY A 432 0.33 -23.07 4.39
N ALA A 433 -0.32 -21.96 4.76
CA ALA A 433 -0.28 -20.68 4.06
C ALA A 433 0.65 -19.67 4.77
N TRP A 434 1.26 -18.74 4.01
CA TRP A 434 2.09 -17.68 4.59
C TRP A 434 1.24 -16.42 4.80
N GLU A 435 0.80 -16.22 6.04
CA GLU A 435 -0.06 -15.12 6.47
C GLU A 435 0.78 -13.99 7.08
N PRO A 436 0.59 -12.70 6.72
CA PRO A 436 1.34 -11.61 7.32
C PRO A 436 0.89 -11.34 8.76
N ILE A 437 1.87 -11.06 9.62
CA ILE A 437 1.69 -10.52 10.98
C ILE A 437 2.14 -9.04 11.07
N PHE A 438 2.89 -8.58 10.06
CA PHE A 438 3.19 -7.17 9.82
C PHE A 438 3.38 -6.93 8.32
N LEU A 439 2.85 -5.81 7.79
CA LEU A 439 3.11 -5.31 6.45
C LEU A 439 3.40 -3.81 6.52
N GLY A 440 4.49 -3.37 5.87
CA GLY A 440 4.91 -1.98 5.90
C GLY A 440 6.00 -1.63 4.88
N LYS A 441 6.70 -0.53 5.14
CA LYS A 441 7.86 -0.05 4.36
C LYS A 441 9.07 0.15 5.26
N VAL A 442 10.26 -0.18 4.76
CA VAL A 442 11.53 0.12 5.45
C VAL A 442 11.65 1.63 5.63
N SER A 443 11.77 2.10 6.87
CA SER A 443 12.03 3.50 7.19
C SER A 443 13.54 3.79 7.27
N SER A 444 14.32 2.85 7.82
CA SER A 444 15.77 2.96 7.92
C SER A 444 16.46 1.60 8.00
N ALA A 445 17.73 1.56 7.59
CA ALA A 445 18.62 0.42 7.79
C ALA A 445 19.98 0.95 8.27
N LYS A 446 20.22 0.90 9.58
CA LYS A 446 21.49 1.32 10.20
C LYS A 446 22.46 0.14 10.19
N VAL A 447 23.75 0.39 9.90
CA VAL A 447 24.81 -0.62 9.92
C VAL A 447 25.88 -0.26 10.94
N ASP A 448 26.22 -1.20 11.82
CA ASP A 448 27.39 -1.15 12.69
C ASP A 448 28.36 -2.29 12.31
N TYR A 449 29.57 -1.94 11.87
CA TYR A 449 30.55 -2.90 11.39
C TYR A 449 31.42 -3.45 12.52
N ASP A 450 31.28 -4.74 12.84
CA ASP A 450 32.20 -5.45 13.72
C ASP A 450 33.37 -6.00 12.89
N LEU A 451 34.43 -5.20 12.75
CA LEU A 451 35.64 -5.58 12.01
C LEU A 451 36.44 -6.71 12.66
N LEU A 452 36.16 -7.04 13.93
CA LEU A 452 36.84 -8.12 14.66
C LEU A 452 36.11 -9.46 14.53
N TYR A 453 34.90 -9.47 13.97
CA TYR A 453 34.16 -10.72 13.73
C TYR A 453 34.88 -11.59 12.70
N GLU A 454 35.12 -12.86 13.05
CA GLU A 454 35.90 -13.82 12.26
C GLU A 454 35.25 -14.13 10.90
N ASP A 455 33.92 -14.26 10.88
CA ASP A 455 33.13 -14.53 9.68
C ASP A 455 32.83 -13.21 8.94
N GLU A 456 33.52 -12.98 7.82
CA GLU A 456 33.35 -11.75 7.01
C GLU A 456 31.90 -11.52 6.55
N ALA A 457 31.13 -12.61 6.39
CA ALA A 457 29.72 -12.53 5.98
C ALA A 457 28.80 -11.99 7.09
N LYS A 458 29.28 -11.83 8.34
CA LYS A 458 28.49 -11.40 9.51
C LYS A 458 29.01 -10.13 10.17
N ARG A 459 30.00 -9.45 9.57
CA ARG A 459 30.59 -8.21 10.10
C ARG A 459 29.60 -7.04 10.09
N ALA A 460 28.67 -6.98 9.14
CA ALA A 460 27.62 -5.98 9.13
C ALA A 460 26.50 -6.37 10.12
N ASN A 461 26.42 -5.67 11.25
CA ASN A 461 25.27 -5.72 12.15
C ASN A 461 24.28 -4.67 11.69
N ILE A 462 23.13 -5.09 11.16
CA ILE A 462 22.15 -4.22 10.54
C ILE A 462 20.92 -4.13 11.43
N THR A 463 20.58 -2.94 11.91
CA THR A 463 19.26 -2.66 12.51
C THR A 463 18.34 -2.13 11.42
N LEU A 464 17.48 -3.02 10.91
CA LEU A 464 16.40 -2.69 10.00
C LEU A 464 15.21 -2.17 10.80
N THR A 465 14.71 -0.98 10.46
CA THR A 465 13.46 -0.45 11.00
C THR A 465 12.47 -0.23 9.87
N ALA A 466 11.22 -0.59 10.11
CA ALA A 466 10.12 -0.42 9.18
C ALA A 466 8.88 0.12 9.91
N VAL A 467 8.00 0.74 9.14
CA VAL A 467 6.75 1.36 9.60
C VAL A 467 5.60 0.87 8.74
N ASP A 468 4.42 0.72 9.34
CA ASP A 468 3.21 0.31 8.63
C ASP A 468 2.54 1.46 7.85
N ALA A 469 1.34 1.20 7.33
CA ALA A 469 0.60 2.16 6.51
C ALA A 469 0.11 3.42 7.27
N VAL A 470 0.05 3.42 8.61
CA VAL A 470 -0.32 4.62 9.39
C VAL A 470 0.70 5.74 9.16
N SER A 471 1.97 5.39 8.93
CA SER A 471 3.00 6.38 8.57
C SER A 471 2.69 7.12 7.25
N GLU A 472 2.02 6.47 6.30
CA GLU A 472 1.67 7.08 5.01
C GLU A 472 0.38 7.91 5.14
N LEU A 473 -0.55 7.51 6.01
CA LEU A 473 -1.72 8.32 6.39
C LEU A 473 -1.31 9.63 7.11
N ALA A 474 -0.42 9.54 8.11
CA ALA A 474 0.05 10.67 8.90
C ALA A 474 0.90 11.67 8.08
N ASN A 475 1.59 11.21 7.05
CA ASN A 475 2.40 12.07 6.16
C ASN A 475 1.62 12.61 4.95
N THR A 476 0.43 12.09 4.65
CA THR A 476 -0.39 12.55 3.51
C THR A 476 -1.39 13.60 3.97
N ARG A 477 -1.36 14.79 3.36
CA ARG A 477 -2.26 15.90 3.71
C ARG A 477 -3.54 15.92 2.87
N ARG A 478 -4.64 16.35 3.50
CA ARG A 478 -5.94 16.64 2.89
C ARG A 478 -6.55 17.84 3.60
N SER A 479 -6.92 18.87 2.86
CA SER A 479 -7.54 20.07 3.45
C SER A 479 -8.96 19.83 3.92
N ASN A 480 -9.73 19.03 3.18
CA ASN A 480 -11.17 18.85 3.39
C ASN A 480 -11.43 17.67 4.32
N GLY A 481 -11.96 17.95 5.51
CA GLY A 481 -12.47 16.93 6.43
C GLY A 481 -13.93 16.57 6.17
N VAL A 482 -14.37 15.43 6.68
CA VAL A 482 -15.72 14.86 6.51
C VAL A 482 -16.37 14.55 7.86
N VAL A 483 -17.70 14.45 7.91
CA VAL A 483 -18.46 14.08 9.12
C VAL A 483 -18.51 12.56 9.28
N LEU A 484 -18.94 11.86 8.23
CA LEU A 484 -19.30 10.45 8.31
C LEU A 484 -18.10 9.56 7.99
N ILE A 485 -18.04 8.39 8.61
CA ILE A 485 -17.08 7.36 8.19
C ILE A 485 -17.36 6.87 6.76
N ASP A 486 -18.63 6.95 6.29
CA ASP A 486 -19.02 6.63 4.90
C ASP A 486 -18.37 7.52 3.85
N ASP A 487 -17.95 8.74 4.23
CA ASP A 487 -17.33 9.72 3.35
C ASP A 487 -15.79 9.58 3.28
N LEU A 488 -15.20 8.77 4.18
CA LEU A 488 -13.75 8.53 4.21
C LEU A 488 -13.15 7.95 2.91
N PRO A 489 -13.85 7.15 2.07
CA PRO A 489 -13.34 6.74 0.77
C PRO A 489 -12.89 7.92 -0.11
N GLU A 490 -13.57 9.07 -0.08
CA GLU A 490 -13.13 10.26 -0.84
C GLU A 490 -11.81 10.82 -0.31
N VAL A 491 -11.64 10.86 1.02
CA VAL A 491 -10.41 11.34 1.68
C VAL A 491 -9.22 10.41 1.38
N MET A 492 -9.47 9.10 1.41
CA MET A 492 -8.50 8.02 1.22
C MET A 492 -8.04 7.85 -0.24
N GLU A 493 -8.77 8.39 -1.20
CA GLU A 493 -8.43 8.25 -2.61
C GLU A 493 -7.06 8.85 -2.96
N GLY A 494 -6.21 8.05 -3.62
CA GLY A 494 -4.85 8.45 -4.01
C GLY A 494 -3.83 8.50 -2.86
N VAL A 495 -4.21 8.14 -1.62
CA VAL A 495 -3.30 8.08 -0.46
C VAL A 495 -2.35 6.86 -0.54
N ASN A 496 -2.58 5.94 -1.48
CA ASN A 496 -1.80 4.71 -1.72
C ASN A 496 -1.78 3.73 -0.52
N VAL A 497 -2.52 4.05 0.54
CA VAL A 497 -2.79 3.19 1.69
C VAL A 497 -4.02 2.31 1.43
N PRO A 498 -3.91 0.99 1.67
CA PRO A 498 -5.04 0.07 1.66
C PRO A 498 -6.16 0.43 2.67
N TYR A 499 -7.46 0.35 2.32
CA TYR A 499 -8.56 0.64 3.26
C TYR A 499 -9.83 -0.24 3.16
N ASP A 500 -10.51 -0.41 4.30
CA ASP A 500 -11.80 -1.09 4.52
C ASP A 500 -12.69 -0.23 5.44
N ILE A 501 -13.73 0.40 4.87
CA ILE A 501 -14.71 1.20 5.62
C ILE A 501 -15.98 0.38 5.86
N LYS A 502 -16.45 0.35 7.11
CA LYS A 502 -17.60 -0.42 7.64
C LYS A 502 -17.56 -1.94 7.42
N GLY A 503 -16.41 -2.52 7.09
CA GLY A 503 -16.33 -3.93 6.66
C GLY A 503 -17.04 -4.15 5.32
N GLY A 504 -17.25 -3.07 4.57
CA GLY A 504 -18.03 -3.03 3.35
C GLY A 504 -17.18 -3.34 2.15
N ILE A 505 -17.50 -4.45 1.46
CA ILE A 505 -16.97 -4.77 0.13
C ILE A 505 -17.44 -3.78 -0.96
N ASN A 506 -18.36 -2.88 -0.61
CA ASN A 506 -18.88 -1.80 -1.44
C ASN A 506 -18.38 -0.48 -0.88
N GLN A 507 -17.43 0.13 -1.57
CA GLN A 507 -16.95 1.48 -1.26
C GLN A 507 -17.34 2.37 -2.43
N SER A 508 -18.55 2.92 -2.31
CA SER A 508 -19.03 4.00 -3.16
C SER A 508 -18.30 5.29 -2.80
N ILE A 509 -17.66 5.90 -3.79
CA ILE A 509 -17.19 7.28 -3.66
C ILE A 509 -18.36 8.17 -4.08
N GLY A 510 -19.13 8.60 -3.10
CA GLY A 510 -20.08 9.69 -3.25
C GLY A 510 -19.33 11.04 -3.40
N THR A 511 -20.08 12.12 -3.48
CA THR A 511 -19.53 13.45 -3.18
C THR A 511 -19.73 13.72 -1.70
N ALA A 512 -18.68 13.58 -0.91
CA ALA A 512 -18.69 13.90 0.51
C ALA A 512 -18.96 15.39 0.73
N GLU A 513 -19.78 15.72 1.73
CA GLU A 513 -19.90 17.11 2.16
C GLU A 513 -18.67 17.49 2.99
N THR A 514 -17.95 18.54 2.57
CA THR A 514 -16.79 19.01 3.33
C THR A 514 -17.26 19.63 4.65
N ALA A 515 -16.97 18.95 5.75
CA ALA A 515 -17.40 19.30 7.09
C ALA A 515 -16.57 20.41 7.71
N TYR A 516 -15.28 20.47 7.38
CA TYR A 516 -14.32 21.47 7.84
C TYR A 516 -13.11 21.54 6.88
N VAL A 517 -12.34 22.62 6.95
CA VAL A 517 -11.13 22.83 6.14
C VAL A 517 -9.90 23.10 7.03
N ASN A 518 -8.87 22.25 6.93
CA ASN A 518 -7.57 22.38 7.60
C ASN A 518 -6.43 21.93 6.67
N ASP A 519 -5.74 22.89 6.03
CA ASP A 519 -4.62 22.62 5.10
C ASP A 519 -3.40 21.89 5.73
N ASN A 520 -3.38 21.72 7.06
CA ASN A 520 -2.35 20.99 7.77
C ASN A 520 -2.85 19.63 8.33
N ALA A 521 -4.12 19.27 8.16
CA ALA A 521 -4.60 17.94 8.52
C ALA A 521 -3.95 16.86 7.66
N SER A 522 -3.50 15.79 8.30
CA SER A 522 -3.21 14.54 7.63
C SER A 522 -4.50 13.75 7.39
N VAL A 523 -4.42 12.74 6.53
CA VAL A 523 -5.52 11.78 6.32
C VAL A 523 -5.85 11.05 7.63
N LEU A 524 -4.85 10.75 8.46
CA LEU A 524 -5.04 10.09 9.74
C LEU A 524 -5.91 10.92 10.70
N ASP A 525 -5.77 12.24 10.66
CA ASP A 525 -6.52 13.15 11.53
C ASP A 525 -8.00 13.23 11.12
N ILE A 526 -8.26 13.23 9.81
CA ILE A 526 -9.64 13.21 9.28
C ILE A 526 -10.30 11.86 9.61
N VAL A 527 -9.55 10.75 9.52
CA VAL A 527 -10.03 9.42 9.96
C VAL A 527 -10.35 9.43 11.45
N ALA A 528 -9.50 10.03 12.30
CA ALA A 528 -9.76 10.14 13.74
C ALA A 528 -11.02 10.98 14.03
N VAL A 529 -11.14 12.17 13.41
CA VAL A 529 -12.30 13.06 13.61
C VAL A 529 -13.60 12.42 13.12
N ALA A 530 -13.63 11.80 11.93
CA ALA A 530 -14.84 11.14 11.42
C ALA A 530 -15.26 9.94 12.28
N ARG A 531 -14.28 9.17 12.79
CA ARG A 531 -14.51 8.08 13.76
C ARG A 531 -15.12 8.60 15.06
N ASP A 532 -14.56 9.67 15.61
CA ASP A 532 -15.04 10.25 16.89
C ASP A 532 -16.42 10.90 16.73
N THR A 533 -16.70 11.45 15.55
CA THR A 533 -18.00 12.01 15.15
C THR A 533 -19.09 10.94 15.02
N TRP A 534 -18.76 9.73 14.55
CA TRP A 534 -19.73 8.64 14.43
C TRP A 534 -20.41 8.29 15.77
N LEU A 535 -19.63 8.28 16.86
CA LEU A 535 -20.14 8.05 18.21
C LEU A 535 -21.12 9.14 18.67
N GLN A 536 -20.96 10.37 18.17
CA GLN A 536 -21.86 11.48 18.48
C GLN A 536 -23.19 11.38 17.75
N GLU A 537 -23.19 11.08 16.45
CA GLU A 537 -24.43 10.98 15.67
C GLU A 537 -25.24 9.71 15.97
N TRP A 538 -24.57 8.57 16.16
CA TRP A 538 -25.23 7.24 16.17
C TRP A 538 -25.19 6.53 17.54
N GLY A 539 -24.54 7.13 18.55
CA GLY A 539 -24.49 6.59 19.91
C GLY A 539 -23.70 5.28 20.05
N LYS A 540 -22.87 4.94 19.06
CA LYS A 540 -22.00 3.75 19.04
C LYS A 540 -20.56 4.13 18.68
N PRO A 541 -19.54 3.59 19.36
CA PRO A 541 -18.15 3.88 19.01
C PRO A 541 -17.83 3.35 17.61
N ALA A 542 -16.98 4.09 16.89
CA ALA A 542 -16.28 3.58 15.73
C ALA A 542 -14.81 3.34 16.09
N TYR A 543 -14.20 2.38 15.42
CA TYR A 543 -12.82 1.96 15.61
C TYR A 543 -12.04 2.22 14.32
N ALA A 544 -10.77 2.63 14.44
CA ALA A 544 -9.89 2.82 13.29
C ALA A 544 -8.49 2.25 13.58
N TRP A 545 -7.99 1.38 12.70
CA TRP A 545 -6.67 0.75 12.84
C TRP A 545 -6.12 0.30 11.50
N VAL A 546 -4.79 0.24 11.35
CA VAL A 546 -4.17 -0.54 10.27
C VAL A 546 -3.98 -1.96 10.75
N SER A 547 -4.62 -2.92 10.08
CA SER A 547 -4.52 -4.37 10.32
C SER A 547 -3.14 -4.94 9.99
N ARG A 548 -2.86 -6.19 10.37
CA ARG A 548 -1.60 -6.89 10.03
C ARG A 548 -1.34 -7.02 8.52
N ASN A 549 -2.41 -6.93 7.72
CA ASN A 549 -2.40 -6.89 6.25
C ASN A 549 -2.05 -5.50 5.67
N GLY A 550 -1.75 -4.50 6.51
CA GLY A 550 -1.49 -3.12 6.07
C GLY A 550 -2.75 -2.36 5.62
N VAL A 551 -3.95 -2.86 5.97
CA VAL A 551 -5.25 -2.27 5.61
C VAL A 551 -5.81 -1.43 6.75
N LEU A 552 -6.02 -0.13 6.49
CA LEU A 552 -6.80 0.77 7.35
C LEU A 552 -8.25 0.28 7.40
N ASN A 553 -8.66 -0.28 8.52
CA ASN A 553 -10.05 -0.57 8.81
C ASN A 553 -10.64 0.63 9.55
N VAL A 554 -11.86 1.03 9.20
CA VAL A 554 -12.69 1.96 9.99
C VAL A 554 -14.09 1.36 10.10
N GLN A 555 -14.50 0.90 11.28
CA GLN A 555 -15.73 0.11 11.47
C GLN A 555 -16.55 0.63 12.65
N GLU A 556 -17.89 0.54 12.59
CA GLU A 556 -18.75 0.83 13.73
C GLU A 556 -18.88 -0.40 14.66
N GLN A 557 -19.12 -0.16 15.95
CA GLN A 557 -19.34 -1.23 16.90
C GLN A 557 -20.63 -2.02 16.55
N GLY A 558 -20.46 -3.30 16.22
CA GLY A 558 -21.55 -4.23 15.98
C GLY A 558 -22.06 -4.31 14.53
N THR A 559 -21.43 -3.64 13.55
CA THR A 559 -21.53 -4.14 12.16
C THR A 559 -20.82 -5.47 12.09
N GLY A 560 -21.56 -6.55 11.84
CA GLY A 560 -21.08 -7.93 11.76
C GLY A 560 -20.18 -8.24 10.54
N GLY A 561 -19.34 -7.30 10.14
CA GLY A 561 -18.15 -7.58 9.35
C GLY A 561 -17.28 -8.59 10.10
N LYS A 562 -16.59 -9.44 9.35
CA LYS A 562 -16.03 -10.75 9.77
C LYS A 562 -14.93 -10.72 10.86
N VAL A 563 -14.68 -9.56 11.45
CA VAL A 563 -13.67 -9.29 12.49
C VAL A 563 -14.32 -8.82 13.81
N ILE A 564 -15.51 -8.20 13.77
CA ILE A 564 -16.19 -7.65 14.95
C ILE A 564 -17.65 -8.13 15.00
N GLY A 565 -17.88 -9.35 15.51
CA GLY A 565 -19.27 -9.77 15.82
C GLY A 565 -19.66 -11.24 15.71
N THR A 566 -18.73 -12.20 15.63
CA THR A 566 -19.10 -13.59 15.97
C THR A 566 -19.38 -13.68 17.46
N THR A 567 -20.50 -14.28 17.84
CA THR A 567 -20.88 -14.48 19.26
C THR A 567 -19.92 -15.41 20.02
N ASP A 568 -19.13 -16.19 19.30
CA ASP A 568 -17.98 -16.92 19.82
C ASP A 568 -16.76 -16.01 19.83
N HIS A 569 -16.56 -15.32 20.94
CA HIS A 569 -15.27 -14.72 21.30
C HIS A 569 -14.39 -15.79 21.93
N ASP A 570 -13.11 -15.82 21.54
CA ASP A 570 -12.15 -16.77 22.09
C ASP A 570 -11.97 -16.52 23.60
N LEU A 571 -12.06 -17.59 24.39
CA LEU A 571 -11.86 -17.56 25.84
C LEU A 571 -10.41 -17.95 26.14
N TRP A 572 -9.62 -17.00 26.60
CA TRP A 572 -8.24 -17.22 27.03
C TRP A 572 -8.17 -17.41 28.54
N ASN A 573 -7.79 -18.62 28.94
CA ASN A 573 -7.62 -19.00 30.35
C ASN A 573 -6.14 -18.92 30.75
N GLU A 574 -5.84 -19.08 32.03
CA GLU A 574 -4.45 -19.12 32.57
C GLU A 574 -3.52 -20.12 31.88
N SER A 575 -4.06 -21.14 31.19
CA SER A 575 -3.30 -22.08 30.37
C SER A 575 -2.81 -21.53 29.03
N ASP A 576 -3.40 -20.44 28.53
CA ASP A 576 -3.19 -19.94 27.17
C ASP A 576 -2.13 -18.84 27.09
N TYR A 577 -1.86 -18.16 28.20
CA TYR A 577 -0.86 -17.10 28.37
C TYR A 577 0.25 -17.47 29.38
N LEU A 578 1.28 -16.64 29.47
CA LEU A 578 2.36 -16.75 30.45
C LEU A 578 1.97 -16.09 31.77
N ALA A 579 2.69 -16.38 32.86
CA ALA A 579 2.52 -15.71 34.16
C ALA A 579 2.71 -14.17 34.12
N ASP A 580 3.20 -13.64 33.01
CA ASP A 580 3.24 -12.20 32.70
C ASP A 580 1.81 -11.70 32.38
N PHE A 581 0.98 -11.55 33.42
CA PHE A 581 -0.41 -11.08 33.38
C PHE A 581 -0.53 -9.74 34.13
N ALA A 582 -0.71 -8.64 33.40
CA ALA A 582 -0.71 -7.29 33.94
C ALA A 582 -2.14 -6.82 34.24
N VAL A 583 -2.45 -6.77 35.53
CA VAL A 583 -3.71 -6.22 36.07
C VAL A 583 -3.37 -5.02 36.93
N ASP A 584 -3.96 -3.87 36.61
CA ASP A 584 -3.79 -2.65 37.40
C ASP A 584 -5.15 -2.08 37.83
N TYR A 585 -5.07 -1.04 38.64
CA TYR A 585 -6.17 -0.17 39.01
C TYR A 585 -5.62 1.25 38.87
N ASP A 586 -5.86 1.85 37.71
CA ASP A 586 -5.26 3.12 37.32
C ASP A 586 -6.32 4.23 37.37
N THR A 587 -6.14 5.18 38.28
CA THR A 587 -7.01 6.35 38.42
C THR A 587 -6.83 7.35 37.29
N ASP A 588 -5.66 7.39 36.66
CA ASP A 588 -5.30 8.41 35.67
C ASP A 588 -5.94 8.09 34.29
N ARG A 589 -6.54 6.90 34.16
CA ARG A 589 -7.40 6.50 33.03
C ARG A 589 -8.89 6.76 33.26
N CYS A 590 -9.26 7.36 34.40
CA CYS A 590 -10.60 7.86 34.61
C CYS A 590 -10.88 8.98 33.61
N ILE A 591 -12.10 9.03 33.06
CA ILE A 591 -12.59 10.20 32.31
C ILE A 591 -13.90 10.60 32.96
N ASN A 592 -13.83 11.55 33.89
CA ASN A 592 -14.98 12.07 34.63
C ASN A 592 -15.27 13.55 34.33
N GLU A 593 -14.44 14.17 33.48
CA GLU A 593 -14.70 15.44 32.85
C GLU A 593 -14.45 15.32 31.33
N VAL A 594 -15.39 15.80 30.52
CA VAL A 594 -15.35 15.69 29.04
C VAL A 594 -15.50 17.07 28.42
N VAL A 595 -14.57 17.43 27.53
CA VAL A 595 -14.58 18.66 26.74
C VAL A 595 -14.66 18.29 25.25
N ILE A 596 -15.48 18.99 24.47
CA ILE A 596 -15.73 18.64 23.07
C ILE A 596 -15.44 19.85 22.17
N LYS A 597 -14.54 19.69 21.22
CA LYS A 597 -14.29 20.63 20.13
C LYS A 597 -15.08 20.22 18.90
N ALA A 598 -16.06 21.03 18.54
CA ALA A 598 -16.86 20.84 17.34
C ALA A 598 -16.27 21.66 16.19
N LEU A 599 -16.02 21.02 15.05
CA LEU A 599 -15.52 21.63 13.82
C LEU A 599 -16.65 21.74 12.80
N ARG A 600 -16.88 22.94 12.26
CA ARG A 600 -17.87 23.16 11.19
C ARG A 600 -17.34 24.16 10.17
N ILE A 601 -17.57 23.89 8.90
CA ILE A 601 -17.30 24.83 7.80
C ILE A 601 -18.30 25.99 7.86
N THR A 602 -17.83 27.21 7.56
CA THR A 602 -18.67 28.35 7.20
C THR A 602 -18.15 29.07 5.96
N GLY A 603 -19.03 29.77 5.27
CA GLY A 603 -18.80 30.25 3.90
C GLY A 603 -19.00 29.14 2.86
N THR A 604 -18.61 29.42 1.60
CA THR A 604 -18.67 28.47 0.49
C THR A 604 -17.47 28.65 -0.45
N GLY A 605 -17.12 27.60 -1.19
CA GLY A 605 -16.02 27.65 -2.17
C GLY A 605 -14.68 28.02 -1.52
N SER A 606 -13.90 28.90 -2.16
CA SER A 606 -12.60 29.37 -1.67
C SER A 606 -12.67 30.25 -0.41
N GLU A 607 -13.86 30.73 -0.04
CA GLU A 607 -14.06 31.48 1.21
C GLU A 607 -14.31 30.58 2.42
N ALA A 608 -14.47 29.26 2.21
CA ALA A 608 -14.66 28.28 3.28
C ALA A 608 -13.62 28.40 4.40
N GLU A 609 -14.10 28.43 5.64
CA GLU A 609 -13.32 28.52 6.88
C GLU A 609 -13.86 27.52 7.90
N THR A 610 -13.00 27.04 8.80
CA THR A 610 -13.42 26.21 9.94
C THR A 610 -13.69 27.10 11.13
N GLU A 611 -14.92 27.05 11.63
CA GLU A 611 -15.26 27.50 12.98
C GLU A 611 -15.06 26.32 13.95
N GLU A 612 -14.40 26.60 15.07
CA GLU A 612 -14.23 25.67 16.20
C GLU A 612 -15.02 26.22 17.41
N TRP A 613 -15.82 25.38 18.06
CA TRP A 613 -16.43 25.69 19.36
C TRP A 613 -16.08 24.63 20.38
N THR A 614 -15.84 25.08 21.61
CA THR A 614 -15.68 24.21 22.78
C THR A 614 -17.01 24.09 23.54
N PHE A 615 -17.46 22.85 23.75
CA PHE A 615 -18.63 22.51 24.56
C PHE A 615 -18.19 21.75 25.82
N GLY A 616 -18.94 21.94 26.90
CA GLY A 616 -18.61 21.43 28.23
C GLY A 616 -17.93 22.46 29.13
N PRO A 617 -17.18 22.04 30.17
CA PRO A 617 -16.97 20.65 30.55
C PRO A 617 -18.26 19.95 30.98
N TYR A 618 -18.47 18.72 30.51
CA TYR A 618 -19.48 17.79 31.01
C TYR A 618 -18.85 16.98 32.14
N ARG A 619 -19.53 16.82 33.29
CA ARG A 619 -18.89 16.40 34.55
C ARG A 619 -19.68 15.32 35.28
N ASP A 620 -19.01 14.26 35.73
CA ASP A 620 -19.53 13.32 36.73
C ASP A 620 -19.11 13.79 38.14
N GLU A 621 -19.93 14.67 38.74
CA GLU A 621 -19.66 15.22 40.07
C GLU A 621 -19.58 14.17 41.21
N PRO A 622 -20.34 13.05 41.21
CA PRO A 622 -20.03 11.90 42.06
C PRO A 622 -18.59 11.41 41.93
N SER A 623 -18.16 11.06 40.72
CA SER A 623 -16.81 10.56 40.46
C SER A 623 -15.72 11.58 40.83
N ILE A 624 -15.85 12.85 40.40
CA ILE A 624 -14.85 13.89 40.65
C ILE A 624 -14.59 14.09 42.15
N ARG A 625 -15.61 13.91 42.99
CA ARG A 625 -15.47 13.99 44.45
C ARG A 625 -14.77 12.79 45.08
N GLU A 626 -14.76 11.64 44.42
CA GLU A 626 -14.13 10.40 44.90
C GLU A 626 -12.71 10.24 44.35
N TRP A 627 -12.50 10.55 43.06
CA TRP A 627 -11.26 10.24 42.31
C TRP A 627 -10.46 11.47 41.85
N GLY A 628 -10.96 12.69 42.07
CA GLY A 628 -10.40 13.93 41.52
C GLY A 628 -10.84 14.19 40.07
N THR A 629 -10.50 15.35 39.51
CA THR A 629 -10.84 15.68 38.11
C THR A 629 -9.86 15.04 37.13
N HIS A 630 -10.38 14.22 36.21
CA HIS A 630 -9.65 13.65 35.08
C HIS A 630 -10.39 14.02 33.79
N SER A 631 -9.78 14.95 33.03
CA SER A 631 -10.42 15.69 31.94
C SER A 631 -9.87 15.24 30.59
N GLN A 632 -10.76 14.83 29.68
CA GLN A 632 -10.40 14.44 28.31
C GLN A 632 -11.08 15.35 27.29
N GLU A 633 -10.31 15.79 26.29
CA GLU A 633 -10.81 16.53 25.14
C GLU A 633 -11.03 15.60 23.95
N PHE A 634 -12.15 15.79 23.23
CA PHE A 634 -12.50 15.09 22.00
C PHE A 634 -12.76 16.10 20.88
N THR A 635 -12.36 15.79 19.65
CA THR A 635 -12.63 16.63 18.47
C THR A 635 -13.56 15.92 17.51
N VAL A 636 -14.67 16.57 17.15
CA VAL A 636 -15.72 16.04 16.26
C VAL A 636 -16.04 17.04 15.16
N ALA A 637 -16.40 16.54 13.98
CA ALA A 637 -16.94 17.34 12.90
C ALA A 637 -18.46 17.45 13.01
N VAL A 638 -19.06 18.47 12.38
CA VAL A 638 -20.53 18.59 12.32
C VAL A 638 -20.99 19.10 10.97
N ASN A 639 -22.13 18.60 10.50
CA ASN A 639 -22.66 18.94 9.18
C ASN A 639 -22.91 20.47 9.05
N PRO A 640 -22.67 21.07 7.88
CA PRO A 640 -22.90 22.49 7.65
C PRO A 640 -24.36 22.89 7.95
N GLY A 641 -24.55 24.04 8.60
CA GLY A 641 -25.90 24.49 9.01
C GLY A 641 -26.50 23.77 10.22
N THR A 642 -25.85 22.76 10.81
CA THR A 642 -26.28 22.18 12.09
C THR A 642 -26.27 23.23 13.20
N THR A 643 -27.39 23.36 13.91
CA THR A 643 -27.50 24.20 15.12
C THR A 643 -26.80 23.51 16.27
N LEU A 644 -25.70 24.10 16.75
CA LEU A 644 -24.91 23.56 17.84
C LEU A 644 -25.33 24.21 19.16
N ASP A 645 -25.68 23.39 20.15
CA ASP A 645 -25.91 23.81 21.53
C ASP A 645 -25.31 22.79 22.52
N THR A 646 -25.40 23.07 23.82
CA THR A 646 -24.87 22.19 24.86
C THR A 646 -25.66 20.89 25.01
N ALA A 647 -26.90 20.82 24.53
CA ALA A 647 -27.72 19.61 24.57
C ALA A 647 -27.32 18.64 23.45
N TYR A 648 -26.96 19.15 22.26
CA TYR A 648 -26.53 18.37 21.10
C TYR A 648 -25.41 17.37 21.43
N PHE A 649 -24.39 17.82 22.18
CA PHE A 649 -23.26 16.97 22.59
C PHE A 649 -23.46 16.26 23.94
N SER A 650 -24.55 16.52 24.67
CA SER A 650 -24.75 15.97 26.02
C SER A 650 -24.88 14.44 26.04
N ALA A 651 -25.52 13.84 25.05
CA ALA A 651 -25.68 12.39 24.94
C ALA A 651 -24.33 11.68 24.72
N TYR A 652 -23.48 12.25 23.86
CA TYR A 652 -22.11 11.79 23.60
C TYR A 652 -21.24 11.91 24.87
N ALA A 653 -21.22 13.08 25.50
CA ALA A 653 -20.40 13.27 26.71
C ALA A 653 -20.84 12.32 27.84
N ASN A 654 -22.15 12.15 28.04
CA ASN A 654 -22.68 11.24 29.03
C ASN A 654 -22.36 9.76 28.73
N SER A 655 -22.22 9.34 27.46
CA SER A 655 -21.83 7.96 27.14
C SER A 655 -20.35 7.70 27.47
N VAL A 656 -19.46 8.67 27.19
CA VAL A 656 -18.04 8.61 27.58
C VAL A 656 -17.89 8.56 29.09
N LEU A 657 -18.59 9.45 29.81
CA LEU A 657 -18.61 9.48 31.29
C LEU A 657 -19.16 8.16 31.86
N ALA A 658 -20.30 7.66 31.37
CA ALA A 658 -20.88 6.40 31.86
C ALA A 658 -19.97 5.18 31.68
N ALA A 659 -19.09 5.18 30.68
CA ALA A 659 -18.13 4.10 30.43
C ALA A 659 -16.79 4.26 31.17
N ASN A 660 -16.37 5.48 31.54
CA ASN A 660 -14.99 5.75 31.98
C ASN A 660 -14.88 6.61 33.26
N ALA A 661 -15.96 7.13 33.81
CA ALA A 661 -15.91 8.01 34.99
C ALA A 661 -15.56 7.27 36.29
N ASN A 662 -15.47 5.94 36.32
CA ASN A 662 -15.02 5.23 37.51
C ASN A 662 -13.82 4.34 37.16
N PRO A 663 -12.70 4.42 37.92
CA PRO A 663 -11.60 3.47 37.77
C PRO A 663 -12.10 2.06 38.13
N GLU A 664 -11.86 1.10 37.22
CA GLU A 664 -12.08 -0.32 37.46
C GLU A 664 -10.75 -1.08 37.42
N LYS A 665 -10.69 -2.25 38.07
CA LYS A 665 -9.55 -3.16 37.98
C LYS A 665 -9.54 -3.78 36.58
N LYS A 666 -8.64 -3.34 35.70
CA LYS A 666 -8.57 -3.78 34.29
C LYS A 666 -7.47 -4.83 34.10
N VAL A 667 -7.69 -5.77 33.17
CA VAL A 667 -6.57 -6.46 32.53
C VAL A 667 -6.02 -5.47 31.51
N ASN A 668 -4.72 -5.18 31.59
CA ASN A 668 -4.08 -4.17 30.75
C ASN A 668 -3.20 -4.79 29.70
N ALA A 669 -2.53 -5.89 30.05
CA ALA A 669 -1.80 -6.69 29.09
C ALA A 669 -1.64 -8.14 29.59
N LEU A 670 -1.35 -9.03 28.66
CA LEU A 670 -0.81 -10.36 28.93
C LEU A 670 0.22 -10.75 27.88
N THR A 671 1.00 -11.78 28.15
CA THR A 671 1.95 -12.32 27.16
C THR A 671 1.53 -13.72 26.74
N LEU A 672 1.24 -13.92 25.45
CA LEU A 672 1.07 -15.23 24.84
C LEU A 672 2.44 -15.85 24.54
N GLY A 673 2.61 -17.14 24.82
CA GLY A 673 3.77 -17.92 24.41
C GLY A 673 3.48 -18.76 23.18
N ILE A 674 4.36 -18.70 22.17
CA ILE A 674 4.32 -19.56 20.99
C ILE A 674 5.44 -20.60 21.17
N PHE A 675 5.10 -21.76 21.73
CA PHE A 675 6.07 -22.80 22.10
C PHE A 675 6.09 -23.97 21.11
N LYS A 676 4.96 -24.24 20.45
CA LYS A 676 4.79 -25.37 19.54
C LYS A 676 4.24 -24.92 18.18
N ALA A 677 4.33 -25.78 17.18
CA ALA A 677 3.72 -25.52 15.87
C ALA A 677 2.19 -25.38 15.97
N GLU A 678 1.57 -26.11 16.89
CA GLU A 678 0.14 -26.03 17.16
C GLU A 678 -0.28 -24.66 17.72
N ASP A 679 0.59 -23.90 18.40
CA ASP A 679 0.28 -22.52 18.82
C ASP A 679 0.15 -21.57 17.62
N ILE A 680 0.72 -21.95 16.46
CA ILE A 680 0.67 -21.22 15.18
C ILE A 680 -0.48 -21.73 14.31
N ASP A 681 -0.73 -23.05 14.28
CA ASP A 681 -1.71 -23.66 13.38
C ASP A 681 -3.13 -23.83 13.96
N ARG A 682 -3.30 -23.84 15.28
CA ARG A 682 -4.56 -24.31 15.91
C ARG A 682 -5.77 -23.46 15.53
N ILE A 683 -6.73 -24.11 14.86
CA ILE A 683 -8.11 -24.23 15.37
C ILE A 683 -8.84 -25.48 14.86
N PRO A 684 -9.67 -26.13 15.70
CA PRO A 684 -10.85 -26.86 15.22
C PRO A 684 -12.23 -26.15 15.34
N THR A 685 -12.43 -25.17 16.24
CA THR A 685 -13.78 -24.63 16.55
C THR A 685 -13.98 -23.12 16.84
N THR A 686 -13.00 -22.28 17.23
CA THR A 686 -13.19 -20.83 17.55
C THR A 686 -12.03 -19.91 17.10
N LEU A 687 -12.28 -18.63 16.79
CA LEU A 687 -11.30 -17.68 16.20
C LEU A 687 -10.24 -17.21 17.24
N SER A 688 -8.92 -17.36 17.05
CA SER A 688 -8.19 -17.87 15.87
C SER A 688 -6.74 -18.33 16.19
N SER A 689 -5.84 -18.42 15.18
CA SER A 689 -4.40 -18.67 15.41
C SER A 689 -3.79 -17.57 16.29
N LYS A 690 -3.07 -17.93 17.36
CA LYS A 690 -2.50 -16.95 18.31
C LYS A 690 -1.59 -15.93 17.65
N VAL A 691 -0.94 -16.28 16.53
CA VAL A 691 -0.03 -15.37 15.82
C VAL A 691 -0.75 -14.40 14.88
N LEU A 692 -2.05 -14.60 14.62
CA LEU A 692 -2.88 -13.81 13.72
C LEU A 692 -3.88 -12.89 14.44
N VAL A 693 -3.76 -12.74 15.77
CA VAL A 693 -4.50 -11.72 16.53
C VAL A 693 -4.23 -10.33 15.95
N ASP A 694 -5.26 -9.49 15.91
CA ASP A 694 -5.21 -8.15 15.34
C ASP A 694 -5.79 -7.09 16.30
N LEU A 695 -5.52 -5.82 16.00
CA LEU A 695 -6.07 -4.70 16.77
C LEU A 695 -7.60 -4.68 16.65
N TYR A 696 -8.28 -4.34 17.74
CA TYR A 696 -9.74 -4.41 17.93
C TYR A 696 -10.37 -5.81 17.81
N ASP A 697 -9.59 -6.90 17.76
CA ASP A 697 -10.14 -8.24 18.01
C ASP A 697 -10.73 -8.30 19.44
N HIS A 698 -11.89 -8.94 19.58
CA HIS A 698 -12.60 -9.11 20.84
C HIS A 698 -12.28 -10.46 21.48
N VAL A 699 -11.72 -10.47 22.70
CA VAL A 699 -11.35 -11.68 23.43
C VAL A 699 -11.95 -11.70 24.84
N ARG A 700 -12.26 -12.89 25.35
CA ARG A 700 -12.75 -13.10 26.73
C ARG A 700 -11.60 -13.60 27.59
N ILE A 701 -11.29 -12.88 28.67
CA ILE A 701 -10.21 -13.26 29.58
C ILE A 701 -10.78 -13.90 30.84
N TRP A 702 -10.22 -15.05 31.21
CA TRP A 702 -10.47 -15.72 32.49
C TRP A 702 -9.15 -15.84 33.26
N ASN A 703 -9.18 -15.43 34.53
CA ASN A 703 -8.09 -15.59 35.49
C ASN A 703 -8.68 -15.72 36.90
N ASP A 704 -8.64 -16.93 37.47
CA ASP A 704 -9.16 -17.23 38.81
C ASP A 704 -8.26 -16.59 39.88
N GLU A 705 -6.93 -16.58 39.70
CA GLU A 705 -5.98 -16.02 40.67
C GLU A 705 -6.17 -14.51 40.90
N ALA A 706 -6.51 -13.76 39.85
CA ALA A 706 -6.79 -12.32 39.88
C ALA A 706 -8.26 -11.99 40.18
N GLY A 707 -9.15 -12.98 40.23
CA GLY A 707 -10.59 -12.80 40.41
C GLY A 707 -11.29 -12.19 39.20
N ILE A 708 -10.85 -12.52 37.99
CA ILE A 708 -11.37 -12.00 36.71
C ILE A 708 -12.09 -13.15 35.99
N ALA A 709 -13.39 -13.26 36.26
CA ALA A 709 -14.25 -14.20 35.55
C ALA A 709 -14.82 -13.53 34.28
N ASP A 710 -14.45 -14.07 33.12
CA ASP A 710 -15.16 -13.86 31.85
C ASP A 710 -15.30 -12.39 31.41
N LYS A 711 -14.21 -11.62 31.44
CA LYS A 711 -14.21 -10.21 31.00
C LYS A 711 -13.94 -10.15 29.49
N LEU A 712 -14.92 -9.67 28.72
CA LEU A 712 -14.76 -9.34 27.30
C LEU A 712 -13.96 -8.02 27.16
N LEU A 713 -12.90 -8.03 26.34
CA LEU A 713 -11.94 -6.95 26.14
C LEU A 713 -11.56 -6.81 24.66
N ASN A 714 -11.07 -5.63 24.28
CA ASN A 714 -10.58 -5.33 22.93
C ASN A 714 -9.06 -5.28 22.93
N ILE A 715 -8.42 -5.87 21.92
CA ILE A 715 -6.96 -5.79 21.76
C ILE A 715 -6.56 -4.38 21.28
N ALA A 716 -5.89 -3.63 22.15
CA ALA A 716 -5.47 -2.24 21.89
C ALA A 716 -3.98 -2.11 21.51
N SER A 717 -3.17 -3.11 21.85
CA SER A 717 -1.78 -3.19 21.39
C SER A 717 -1.30 -4.62 21.21
N ILE A 718 -0.34 -4.80 20.32
CA ILE A 718 0.28 -6.09 20.00
C ILE A 718 1.79 -5.89 19.87
N GLU A 719 2.56 -6.64 20.66
CA GLU A 719 4.02 -6.70 20.58
C GLU A 719 4.52 -8.14 20.32
N HIS A 720 4.96 -8.44 19.09
CA HIS A 720 5.66 -9.70 18.83
C HIS A 720 7.14 -9.53 19.19
N THR A 721 7.65 -10.32 20.14
CA THR A 721 9.10 -10.45 20.40
C THR A 721 9.57 -11.82 19.94
N ILE A 722 10.43 -11.85 18.93
CA ILE A 722 10.85 -13.04 18.20
C ILE A 722 12.38 -13.18 18.23
N THR A 723 12.84 -14.39 18.54
CA THR A 723 14.24 -14.82 18.51
C THR A 723 14.31 -16.27 17.98
N PRO A 724 15.49 -16.82 17.67
CA PRO A 724 15.65 -18.23 17.30
C PRO A 724 15.25 -19.26 18.37
N LYS A 725 14.90 -18.84 19.60
CA LYS A 725 14.59 -19.74 20.74
C LYS A 725 13.32 -19.39 21.54
N ARG A 726 12.71 -18.25 21.23
CA ARG A 726 11.53 -17.72 21.92
C ARG A 726 10.76 -16.83 20.94
N TRP A 727 9.47 -17.10 20.82
CA TRP A 727 8.48 -16.18 20.27
C TRP A 727 7.40 -15.96 21.33
N THR A 728 7.22 -14.70 21.72
CA THR A 728 6.12 -14.25 22.58
C THR A 728 5.35 -13.11 21.94
N ILE A 729 4.08 -12.98 22.28
CA ILE A 729 3.20 -11.90 21.82
C ILE A 729 2.64 -11.20 23.06
N GLY A 730 3.11 -9.99 23.35
CA GLY A 730 2.43 -9.10 24.29
C GLY A 730 1.14 -8.62 23.65
N VAL A 731 0.03 -8.68 24.38
CA VAL A 731 -1.28 -8.20 23.96
C VAL A 731 -1.75 -7.23 25.03
N GLY A 732 -1.94 -5.95 24.67
CA GLY A 732 -2.55 -4.94 25.54
C GLY A 732 -4.03 -4.78 25.27
N PHE A 733 -4.80 -4.36 26.26
CA PHE A 733 -6.26 -4.29 26.20
C PHE A 733 -6.83 -2.89 26.46
N GLY A 734 -7.81 -2.53 25.64
CA GLY A 734 -8.74 -1.43 25.90
C GLY A 734 -10.05 -1.94 26.51
N SER A 735 -10.76 -1.08 27.24
CA SER A 735 -12.15 -1.36 27.63
C SER A 735 -13.07 -1.34 26.40
N LEU A 736 -14.14 -2.14 26.42
CA LEU A 736 -15.15 -2.14 25.36
C LEU A 736 -15.71 -0.74 25.13
N GLY A 737 -15.57 -0.23 23.91
CA GLY A 737 -16.00 1.12 23.55
C GLY A 737 -15.06 2.25 23.96
N ALA A 738 -13.90 1.93 24.57
CA ALA A 738 -12.76 2.84 24.49
C ALA A 738 -12.32 2.98 23.03
N VAL A 739 -11.81 4.16 22.70
CA VAL A 739 -11.35 4.53 21.36
C VAL A 739 -10.04 5.29 21.54
N ALA A 740 -8.93 4.81 20.97
CA ALA A 740 -7.65 5.51 21.13
C ALA A 740 -7.67 6.93 20.55
N SER A 741 -7.24 7.90 21.35
CA SER A 741 -6.81 9.20 20.85
C SER A 741 -5.46 9.05 20.14
N PRO A 742 -5.26 9.62 18.93
CA PRO A 742 -3.93 9.63 18.31
C PRO A 742 -2.93 10.37 19.20
N ASN A 743 -1.75 9.77 19.45
CA ASN A 743 -0.67 10.40 20.24
C ASN A 743 -0.19 11.75 19.69
N ALA A 744 -0.50 12.04 18.43
CA ALA A 744 -0.36 13.37 17.83
C ALA A 744 -1.51 13.62 16.85
N GLN A 745 -2.59 14.23 17.32
CA GLN A 745 -3.42 15.07 16.45
C GLN A 745 -2.66 16.40 16.25
N PRO A 746 -2.50 16.92 15.02
CA PRO A 746 -2.04 18.28 14.84
C PRO A 746 -3.09 19.19 15.45
N ALA A 747 -2.66 20.12 16.30
CA ALA A 747 -3.47 21.28 16.59
C ALA A 747 -3.89 21.90 15.25
N LEU A 748 -5.20 22.13 15.06
CA LEU A 748 -5.74 22.94 13.96
C LEU A 748 -4.90 24.20 13.86
N ALA A 749 -4.07 24.29 12.81
CA ALA A 749 -2.83 25.06 12.84
C ALA A 749 -3.10 26.52 13.19
N GLY A 750 -2.92 26.84 14.48
CA GLY A 750 -3.74 27.79 15.25
C GLY A 750 -4.61 28.68 14.38
N ALA A 751 -5.78 28.18 13.94
CA ALA A 751 -6.59 28.82 12.91
C ALA A 751 -6.75 30.30 13.28
N PRO A 752 -6.10 31.25 12.56
CA PRO A 752 -5.69 32.53 13.16
C PRO A 752 -6.94 33.31 13.57
N ALA A 753 -7.22 33.30 14.88
CA ALA A 753 -8.56 33.21 15.48
C ALA A 753 -9.66 33.92 14.67
N ALA A 754 -10.20 33.20 13.68
CA ALA A 754 -11.02 33.69 12.56
C ALA A 754 -10.87 35.21 12.31
N GLY A 755 -9.63 35.65 12.04
CA GLY A 755 -9.14 37.00 12.28
C GLY A 755 -10.11 38.07 11.81
N GLY A 756 -10.96 38.52 12.73
CA GLY A 756 -12.16 39.26 12.40
C GLY A 756 -11.81 40.52 11.63
N TRP A 757 -12.27 40.61 10.38
CA TRP A 757 -11.91 41.61 9.38
C TRP A 757 -11.51 42.96 10.00
N ILE A 758 -10.20 43.21 10.07
CA ILE A 758 -9.62 44.28 10.87
C ILE A 758 -9.69 45.56 10.06
N ASN A 759 -10.32 46.60 10.62
CA ASN A 759 -10.43 47.90 9.97
C ASN A 759 -9.04 48.47 9.67
N ILE A 760 -8.78 48.83 8.42
CA ILE A 760 -7.57 49.53 7.99
C ILE A 760 -7.67 50.97 8.50
N PRO A 761 -6.71 51.48 9.30
CA PRO A 761 -6.70 52.88 9.70
C PRO A 761 -6.59 53.78 8.47
N LEU A 762 -7.64 54.56 8.21
CA LEU A 762 -7.68 55.44 7.05
C LEU A 762 -6.82 56.68 7.29
N ALA A 763 -6.14 57.12 6.24
CA ALA A 763 -5.38 58.36 6.27
C ALA A 763 -6.34 59.57 6.40
N SER A 764 -5.86 60.64 7.03
CA SER A 764 -6.63 61.89 7.16
C SER A 764 -7.09 62.40 5.79
N GLY A 765 -8.38 62.70 5.65
CA GLY A 765 -9.02 63.04 4.38
C GLY A 765 -9.82 61.91 3.74
N TYR A 766 -9.77 60.68 4.26
CA TYR A 766 -10.57 59.55 3.77
C TYR A 766 -11.52 59.01 4.82
N GLN A 767 -12.69 58.54 4.37
CA GLN A 767 -13.69 57.84 5.17
C GLN A 767 -14.21 56.60 4.43
N ALA A 768 -14.93 55.74 5.15
CA ALA A 768 -15.59 54.57 4.56
C ALA A 768 -16.63 55.00 3.51
N GLY A 769 -16.68 54.28 2.38
CA GLY A 769 -17.74 54.38 1.39
C GLY A 769 -18.95 53.51 1.72
N GLU A 770 -19.92 53.47 0.80
CA GLU A 770 -21.20 52.76 0.99
C GLU A 770 -21.05 51.23 1.16
N ALA A 771 -20.01 50.62 0.59
CA ALA A 771 -19.72 49.18 0.75
C ALA A 771 -18.93 48.85 2.04
N GLY A 772 -18.97 49.74 3.04
CA GLY A 772 -18.40 49.52 4.37
C GLY A 772 -16.94 49.94 4.52
N VAL A 773 -16.47 49.91 5.77
CA VAL A 773 -15.12 50.29 6.18
C VAL A 773 -14.08 49.38 5.48
N PRO A 774 -12.98 49.94 4.94
CA PRO A 774 -11.86 49.15 4.45
C PRO A 774 -11.31 48.24 5.53
N GLN A 775 -11.17 46.96 5.21
CA GLN A 775 -10.76 45.91 6.13
C GLN A 775 -9.73 44.99 5.49
N TYR A 776 -8.87 44.41 6.32
CA TYR A 776 -7.95 43.35 5.93
C TYR A 776 -8.12 42.10 6.80
N ARG A 777 -7.69 40.95 6.29
CA ARG A 777 -7.45 39.73 7.09
C ARG A 777 -6.29 38.94 6.49
N ILE A 778 -5.62 38.13 7.31
CA ILE A 778 -4.53 37.24 6.87
C ILE A 778 -5.03 35.80 7.03
N LYS A 779 -5.02 35.02 5.94
CA LYS A 779 -5.39 33.59 5.93
C LYS A 779 -4.27 32.83 5.22
N ASN A 780 -3.66 31.87 5.91
CA ASN A 780 -2.62 30.97 5.39
C ASN A 780 -1.45 31.70 4.69
N GLY A 781 -0.98 32.81 5.29
CA GLY A 781 0.09 33.63 4.72
C GLY A 781 -0.33 34.50 3.53
N VAL A 782 -1.62 34.70 3.30
CA VAL A 782 -2.18 35.55 2.24
C VAL A 782 -3.07 36.63 2.85
N VAL A 783 -2.83 37.89 2.46
CA VAL A 783 -3.62 39.04 2.89
C VAL A 783 -4.77 39.27 1.93
N PHE A 784 -5.98 39.38 2.47
CA PHE A 784 -7.20 39.71 1.75
C PHE A 784 -7.65 41.11 2.16
N LEU A 785 -8.01 41.98 1.20
CA LEU A 785 -8.54 43.32 1.46
C LEU A 785 -9.99 43.44 0.94
N ARG A 786 -10.87 44.10 1.70
CA ARG A 786 -12.25 44.42 1.30
C ARG A 786 -12.69 45.83 1.72
N GLY A 787 -13.91 46.22 1.35
CA GLY A 787 -14.59 47.45 1.77
C GLY A 787 -14.54 48.55 0.71
N SER A 788 -14.80 49.80 1.10
CA SER A 788 -14.74 50.94 0.16
C SER A 788 -14.28 52.23 0.80
N ILE A 789 -13.70 53.13 -0.01
CA ILE A 789 -13.27 54.47 0.40
C ILE A 789 -13.98 55.56 -0.38
N GLN A 790 -14.12 56.72 0.28
CA GLN A 790 -14.45 58.00 -0.33
C GLN A 790 -13.64 59.12 0.36
N GLU A 791 -13.48 60.27 -0.31
CA GLU A 791 -12.78 61.43 0.22
C GLU A 791 -13.73 62.27 1.10
N THR A 792 -13.30 62.61 2.32
CA THR A 792 -14.16 63.19 3.37
C THR A 792 -14.65 64.60 3.02
N ALA A 793 -13.85 65.38 2.29
CA ALA A 793 -14.18 66.78 1.96
C ALA A 793 -15.20 66.93 0.81
N THR A 794 -15.32 65.91 -0.04
CA THR A 794 -15.99 65.98 -1.35
C THR A 794 -17.02 64.87 -1.58
N GLY A 795 -17.04 63.81 -0.76
CA GLY A 795 -17.87 62.61 -0.98
C GLY A 795 -17.57 61.87 -2.29
N THR A 796 -16.45 62.22 -2.95
CA THR A 796 -16.05 61.77 -4.29
C THR A 796 -14.53 61.83 -4.36
N LEU A 797 -13.85 60.77 -4.78
CA LEU A 797 -12.39 60.80 -4.93
C LEU A 797 -12.01 61.73 -6.08
N SER A 798 -11.32 62.83 -5.77
CA SER A 798 -10.87 63.81 -6.78
C SER A 798 -9.59 63.34 -7.49
N LEU A 799 -9.56 63.37 -8.83
CA LEU A 799 -8.56 62.63 -9.64
C LEU A 799 -7.29 63.41 -10.02
N ASN A 800 -7.12 64.66 -9.57
CA ASN A 800 -6.18 65.59 -10.21
C ASN A 800 -4.81 65.75 -9.54
N SER A 801 -4.36 64.80 -8.72
CA SER A 801 -3.01 64.84 -8.13
C SER A 801 -2.26 63.51 -8.22
N SER A 802 -1.25 63.48 -9.08
CA SER A 802 -0.05 62.67 -8.83
C SER A 802 0.76 63.38 -7.71
N PRO A 803 1.30 62.67 -6.71
CA PRO A 803 1.42 61.21 -6.59
C PRO A 803 0.23 60.54 -5.88
N GLY A 804 0.01 59.26 -6.19
CA GLY A 804 -1.17 58.48 -5.76
C GLY A 804 -1.51 58.56 -4.27
N HIS A 805 -2.81 58.57 -4.00
CA HIS A 805 -3.39 58.85 -2.70
C HIS A 805 -3.08 57.73 -1.71
N THR A 806 -2.46 58.08 -0.58
CA THR A 806 -2.25 57.14 0.54
C THR A 806 -3.53 57.05 1.34
N ILE A 807 -4.18 55.89 1.30
CA ILE A 807 -5.52 55.69 1.87
C ILE A 807 -5.47 55.08 3.27
N GLY A 808 -4.36 54.43 3.63
CA GLY A 808 -4.15 53.80 4.92
C GLY A 808 -2.78 53.10 5.00
N THR A 809 -2.48 52.50 6.14
CA THR A 809 -1.27 51.67 6.33
C THR A 809 -1.65 50.38 7.05
N LEU A 810 -1.17 49.26 6.52
CA LEU A 810 -1.32 47.93 7.10
C LEU A 810 -0.24 47.68 8.18
N PRO A 811 -0.61 46.99 9.27
CA PRO A 811 0.33 46.64 10.32
C PRO A 811 1.32 45.57 9.83
N PRO A 812 2.47 45.38 10.54
CA PRO A 812 3.59 44.57 10.07
C PRO A 812 3.24 43.20 9.50
N GLU A 813 2.35 42.47 10.17
CA GLU A 813 1.86 41.13 9.83
C GLU A 813 1.12 41.04 8.48
N ALA A 814 0.58 42.16 7.98
CA ALA A 814 -0.19 42.23 6.75
C ALA A 814 0.59 42.93 5.60
N ARG A 815 1.91 43.07 5.72
CA ARG A 815 2.74 43.71 4.69
C ARG A 815 3.23 42.67 3.69
N PRO A 816 3.22 42.93 2.38
CA PRO A 816 3.79 42.01 1.40
C PRO A 816 5.32 42.02 1.43
N ALA A 817 5.96 40.90 1.06
CA ALA A 817 7.42 40.78 0.95
C ALA A 817 8.04 41.65 -0.17
N GLY A 818 7.25 41.96 -1.20
CA GLY A 818 7.57 42.90 -2.27
C GLY A 818 6.46 43.96 -2.43
N ALA A 819 6.64 44.98 -3.26
CA ALA A 819 5.53 45.86 -3.60
C ALA A 819 4.59 45.14 -4.59
N ASP A 820 3.33 44.95 -4.22
CA ASP A 820 2.35 44.19 -5.02
C ASP A 820 1.24 45.09 -5.58
N ILE A 821 0.67 44.68 -6.72
CA ILE A 821 -0.27 45.46 -7.54
C ILE A 821 -1.56 44.65 -7.74
N ALA A 822 -2.58 44.94 -6.93
CA ALA A 822 -3.92 44.43 -7.15
C ALA A 822 -4.70 45.35 -8.11
N THR A 823 -5.13 44.81 -9.25
CA THR A 823 -5.98 45.54 -10.20
C THR A 823 -7.44 45.41 -9.78
N LEU A 824 -8.10 46.53 -9.49
CA LEU A 824 -9.50 46.54 -9.07
C LEU A 824 -10.40 46.61 -10.32
N THR A 825 -11.15 45.55 -10.57
CA THR A 825 -12.17 45.52 -11.63
C THR A 825 -13.48 46.08 -11.10
N PRO A 826 -14.00 47.22 -11.62
CA PRO A 826 -15.23 47.81 -11.09
C PRO A 826 -16.46 46.93 -11.40
N PRO A 827 -17.36 46.65 -10.43
CA PRO A 827 -18.37 45.58 -10.58
C PRO A 827 -19.43 45.76 -11.68
N GLN A 828 -19.73 46.99 -12.15
CA GLN A 828 -20.91 47.23 -13.00
C GLN A 828 -20.76 48.24 -14.16
N ASN A 829 -19.58 48.75 -14.50
CA ASN A 829 -19.43 49.56 -15.72
C ASN A 829 -18.01 49.50 -16.31
N PRO A 830 -17.76 48.78 -17.43
CA PRO A 830 -16.42 48.66 -18.01
C PRO A 830 -15.89 49.96 -18.66
N ALA A 831 -16.72 51.00 -18.80
CA ALA A 831 -16.32 52.29 -19.38
C ALA A 831 -15.92 53.36 -18.34
N ALA A 832 -16.02 53.08 -17.03
CA ALA A 832 -15.74 54.04 -15.97
C ALA A 832 -14.50 53.64 -15.14
N ASN A 833 -13.48 54.52 -15.15
CA ASN A 833 -12.26 54.57 -14.32
C ASN A 833 -11.84 53.25 -13.63
N GLN A 834 -10.83 52.58 -14.18
CA GLN A 834 -10.16 51.49 -13.46
C GLN A 834 -9.38 52.05 -12.28
N ALA A 835 -9.45 51.39 -11.12
CA ALA A 835 -8.60 51.68 -9.97
C ALA A 835 -7.51 50.60 -9.85
N ARG A 836 -6.31 50.99 -9.42
CA ARG A 836 -5.23 50.07 -9.07
C ARG A 836 -4.86 50.31 -7.62
N LEU A 837 -4.89 49.23 -6.84
CA LEU A 837 -4.45 49.22 -5.46
C LEU A 837 -3.00 48.74 -5.42
N PHE A 838 -2.15 49.53 -4.80
CA PHE A 838 -0.75 49.18 -4.58
C PHE A 838 -0.52 49.04 -3.08
N VAL A 839 0.11 47.95 -2.67
CA VAL A 839 0.54 47.74 -1.29
C VAL A 839 2.05 47.61 -1.28
N TRP A 840 2.72 48.48 -0.53
CA TRP A 840 4.17 48.48 -0.40
C TRP A 840 4.63 47.63 0.79
N THR A 841 5.90 47.23 0.77
CA THR A 841 6.57 46.46 1.83
C THR A 841 6.57 47.15 3.20
N ASN A 842 6.34 48.47 3.26
CA ASN A 842 6.15 49.21 4.51
C ASN A 842 4.69 49.21 5.02
N GLY A 843 3.79 48.49 4.35
CA GLY A 843 2.35 48.44 4.62
C GLY A 843 1.54 49.60 4.07
N THR A 844 2.16 50.62 3.46
CA THR A 844 1.40 51.74 2.88
C THR A 844 0.49 51.22 1.76
N VAL A 845 -0.80 51.59 1.81
CA VAL A 845 -1.78 51.28 0.78
C VAL A 845 -2.08 52.56 0.00
N LYS A 846 -1.91 52.52 -1.32
CA LYS A 846 -2.29 53.65 -2.21
C LYS A 846 -3.21 53.21 -3.34
N VAL A 847 -4.08 54.12 -3.73
CA VAL A 847 -4.97 53.97 -4.88
C VAL A 847 -4.51 54.91 -5.99
N TYR A 848 -4.40 54.37 -7.20
CA TYR A 848 -4.25 55.15 -8.43
C TYR A 848 -5.47 54.89 -9.30
N LEU A 849 -6.13 55.96 -9.74
CA LEU A 849 -7.21 55.89 -10.71
C LEU A 849 -6.61 56.09 -12.11
N THR A 850 -6.82 55.11 -12.98
CA THR A 850 -6.53 55.20 -14.41
C THR A 850 -7.81 55.57 -15.15
N GLY A 851 -8.04 56.88 -15.25
CA GLY A 851 -9.24 57.51 -15.83
C GLY A 851 -9.33 58.99 -15.45
N SER A 852 -10.25 59.74 -16.06
CA SER A 852 -10.36 61.20 -15.90
C SER A 852 -11.73 61.70 -15.42
N GLY A 853 -12.54 60.84 -14.77
CA GLY A 853 -13.87 61.20 -14.27
C GLY A 853 -14.07 60.86 -12.80
N ALA A 854 -14.73 61.72 -12.03
CA ALA A 854 -14.97 61.54 -10.59
C ALA A 854 -15.65 60.19 -10.28
N ALA A 855 -15.17 59.49 -9.25
CA ALA A 855 -15.81 58.31 -8.69
C ALA A 855 -16.32 58.62 -7.28
N ALA A 856 -17.59 58.28 -6.98
CA ALA A 856 -18.17 58.49 -5.65
C ALA A 856 -17.45 57.64 -4.58
N TYR A 857 -17.14 56.39 -4.92
CA TYR A 857 -16.39 55.48 -4.08
C TYR A 857 -15.49 54.56 -4.90
N VAL A 858 -14.46 54.00 -4.27
CA VAL A 858 -13.65 52.90 -4.81
C VAL A 858 -13.81 51.69 -3.91
N SER A 859 -14.32 50.59 -4.46
CA SER A 859 -14.36 49.29 -3.78
C SER A 859 -12.98 48.65 -3.81
N LEU A 860 -12.56 48.09 -2.68
CA LEU A 860 -11.29 47.41 -2.49
C LEU A 860 -11.53 45.90 -2.58
N TYR A 861 -10.76 45.21 -3.42
CA TYR A 861 -10.65 43.76 -3.44
C TYR A 861 -9.24 43.38 -3.88
N ALA A 862 -8.45 42.78 -2.99
CA ALA A 862 -7.07 42.41 -3.28
C ALA A 862 -6.68 41.16 -2.50
N VAL A 863 -5.81 40.36 -3.11
CA VAL A 863 -5.26 39.11 -2.55
C VAL A 863 -3.77 39.07 -2.91
N TYR A 864 -2.90 38.98 -1.91
CA TYR A 864 -1.44 38.90 -2.10
C TYR A 864 -0.76 38.20 -0.92
N PRO A 865 0.40 37.55 -1.09
CA PRO A 865 1.10 36.90 0.02
C PRO A 865 1.61 37.91 1.06
N ALA A 866 1.39 37.61 2.34
CA ALA A 866 2.04 38.29 3.45
C ALA A 866 3.56 38.00 3.42
N GLY A 867 4.36 39.02 3.66
CA GLY A 867 5.77 38.90 3.99
C GLY A 867 5.93 38.51 5.45
N ALA A 868 6.85 37.57 5.70
CA ALA A 868 7.24 37.14 7.04
C ALA A 868 8.05 38.22 7.78
#